data_AF-A0A9D5Q8Y8-F1
#
_entry.id   AF-A0A9D5Q8Y8-F1
#
_cell.length_a   1.000
_cell.length_b   1.000
_cell.length_c   1.000
_cell.angle_alpha   90.00
_cell.angle_beta   90.00
_cell.angle_gamma   90.00
#
_symmetry.space_group_name_H-M   'P 1'
#
loop_
_entity.id
_entity.type
_entity.pdbx_description
1 polymer ?
#
loop_
_entity_poly.entity_id
_entity_poly.type
_entity_poly.pdbx_seq_one_letter_code
_entity_poly.pdbx_strand_id
1 'polypeptide(L)'
;MFCHLIADNGSIEYRYDYGNSLYSYRQYRVNSPALPNKFEERNMINSPHLHNPVSDVHAAPQAENGGEGRSAPLRFLQIHPFYPAALATLYQNNPTLASASFDQQIEAIVKDGFSGIHLFGAYMNCVGYDSRLIVLNNPPSQEAWLREHDIEPDRRGNRLLQAVIAQIETIRPDILYLSEPIGLDSKFVRSLSYRPSLVIGWRAANVPDGTDWSAFDLILSNLEGMRHLAVELGAKAAEHFFPGFPEWMAEEITDVRPEVDVVFCGQASQGQHVRRNHYLDYVARASMQKGKQFSCRYFLSGDAKAITPVMAAVNAGTRYGIHMHRGLRTGRIGLDARGSIGLVDKGGKASMDLARKETSNMRIFETTGSGVFLLTEYHDNLSRYFEPGKEVATFTDKNDLVDTIRYYLAHPDQREEIARRGRERCLREYSMARRCEAFDAIIKKHLGSKANHGTAATHPPLIISSDAPRDHESAQVVREAFACLNADNNEEALCRLDEAIAGLQYAKAVALARLGREREARDSLHRILDSFPAYQKARTLAEELAAKAEQRAEKPPRGQTVCKAVTENAEELLNRATKAVEQDDYVEAFKLLNIAKALRQPVEGLDLARATVFVKAKQILAAREALLEELRLFPANSAARSLLEKIEELTKPLLRTELGNDEFKNLYRIIRPHTMLQEHRLFSLYSLARKACEEDIPGNFIECGVAAGGGSALLAWTMKRYTKRPRLHFALDTFEGMPDPTAEDTAASGIAANDTGWGAGTCAAPLESLEEVCRKLNVGDLVRPIKGRFQDTLAANKQTIGNVAVLHLDADWYESTRTVLSELYNQITENGYVQFDDYGGWSGCRKAIDEFQRKRSISFNLQDIDGTGVWMTKRAARVCV
;
A
#
# COMPACT_ATOMS: atom_id res chain seq x y z
N MET A 1 -19.31 21.83 -11.95
CA MET A 1 -20.48 21.41 -11.16
C MET A 1 -21.64 22.31 -11.59
N PHE A 2 -22.46 21.86 -12.56
CA PHE A 2 -23.54 22.68 -13.15
C PHE A 2 -24.90 22.20 -12.63
N CYS A 3 -25.75 23.13 -12.22
CA CYS A 3 -27.17 22.89 -11.93
C CYS A 3 -27.97 23.25 -13.20
N HIS A 4 -28.67 22.30 -13.81
CA HIS A 4 -29.65 22.58 -14.86
C HIS A 4 -31.05 22.50 -14.28
N LEU A 5 -31.76 23.62 -14.31
CA LEU A 5 -33.20 23.69 -14.05
C LEU A 5 -33.92 23.26 -15.34
N ILE A 6 -34.65 22.15 -15.31
CA ILE A 6 -35.61 21.80 -16.36
C ILE A 6 -37.00 21.99 -15.74
N ALA A 7 -37.69 23.05 -16.18
CA ALA A 7 -39.09 23.24 -15.85
C ALA A 7 -39.93 22.61 -16.97
N ASP A 8 -40.66 21.54 -16.66
CA ASP A 8 -41.71 21.03 -17.54
C ASP A 8 -42.93 20.61 -16.70
N ASN A 9 -44.09 21.16 -17.07
CA ASN A 9 -45.43 20.82 -16.56
C ASN A 9 -45.58 20.60 -15.04
N GLY A 10 -45.23 21.61 -14.23
CA GLY A 10 -45.66 21.70 -12.81
C GLY A 10 -44.85 20.87 -11.81
N SER A 11 -43.71 20.29 -12.21
CA SER A 11 -42.73 19.66 -11.31
C SER A 11 -41.38 20.37 -11.39
N ILE A 12 -40.68 20.50 -10.25
CA ILE A 12 -39.29 21.01 -10.21
C ILE A 12 -38.37 19.79 -10.03
N GLU A 13 -37.52 19.53 -11.01
CA GLU A 13 -36.51 18.47 -10.96
C GLU A 13 -35.13 19.07 -10.65
N TYR A 14 -34.56 18.74 -9.48
CA TYR A 14 -33.18 19.12 -9.14
C TYR A 14 -32.24 18.00 -9.55
N ARG A 15 -31.30 18.27 -10.45
CA ARG A 15 -30.25 17.30 -10.84
C ARG A 15 -28.94 17.63 -10.16
N TYR A 16 -28.41 16.66 -9.45
CA TYR A 16 -27.09 16.73 -8.81
C TYR A 16 -26.10 15.86 -9.59
N ASP A 17 -24.97 16.45 -9.97
CA ASP A 17 -23.85 15.74 -10.59
C ASP A 17 -22.79 15.43 -9.51
N TYR A 18 -22.90 14.24 -8.93
CA TYR A 18 -21.93 13.72 -7.96
C TYR A 18 -20.91 12.84 -8.68
N GLY A 19 -20.10 13.43 -9.56
CA GLY A 19 -18.83 12.87 -10.06
C GLY A 19 -18.79 11.38 -10.44
N ASN A 20 -19.94 10.79 -10.82
CA ASN A 20 -20.20 9.41 -11.29
C ASN A 20 -21.67 8.95 -11.09
N SER A 21 -22.57 9.77 -10.54
CA SER A 21 -24.00 9.42 -10.46
C SER A 21 -24.91 10.64 -10.64
N LEU A 22 -25.80 10.57 -11.63
CA LEU A 22 -26.90 11.52 -11.81
C LEU A 22 -28.01 11.18 -10.82
N TYR A 23 -28.33 12.07 -9.90
CA TYR A 23 -29.52 11.95 -9.06
C TYR A 23 -30.51 13.07 -9.41
N SER A 24 -31.74 12.70 -9.76
CA SER A 24 -32.85 13.63 -9.94
C SER A 24 -33.78 13.59 -8.73
N TYR A 25 -34.11 14.76 -8.19
CA TYR A 25 -35.13 14.94 -7.16
C TYR A 25 -36.34 15.63 -7.79
N ARG A 26 -37.50 14.98 -7.80
CA ARG A 26 -38.77 15.60 -8.24
C ARG A 26 -39.53 16.12 -7.04
N GLN A 27 -39.74 17.44 -6.97
CA GLN A 27 -40.68 18.04 -6.05
C GLN A 27 -42.08 18.05 -6.70
N TYR A 28 -43.06 17.42 -6.06
CA TYR A 28 -44.47 17.57 -6.42
C TYR A 28 -45.03 18.78 -5.66
N ARG A 29 -45.61 19.76 -6.38
CA ARG A 29 -46.46 20.79 -5.75
C ARG A 29 -47.66 20.08 -5.12
N VAL A 30 -47.73 20.07 -3.80
CA VAL A 30 -48.97 19.72 -3.09
C VAL A 30 -49.92 20.90 -3.29
N ASN A 31 -50.80 20.82 -4.30
CA ASN A 31 -52.00 21.63 -4.32
C ASN A 31 -52.85 21.14 -3.14
N SER A 32 -52.98 21.97 -2.12
CA SER A 32 -53.82 21.71 -0.96
C SER A 32 -55.29 21.68 -1.37
N PRO A 33 -56.04 20.60 -1.13
CA PRO A 33 -57.48 20.66 -1.00
C PRO A 33 -57.85 20.53 0.48
N ALA A 34 -58.86 21.29 0.90
CA ALA A 34 -59.38 21.32 2.25
C ALA A 34 -59.63 19.91 2.85
N LEU A 35 -59.29 19.79 4.14
CA LEU A 35 -59.54 18.65 5.02
C LEU A 35 -60.98 18.09 4.92
N PRO A 36 -61.13 16.76 5.04
CA PRO A 36 -62.21 16.19 5.81
C PRO A 36 -61.68 15.45 7.04
N ASN A 37 -62.26 15.80 8.19
CA ASN A 37 -62.07 15.20 9.50
C ASN A 37 -62.37 13.69 9.55
N LYS A 38 -61.77 13.08 10.58
CA LYS A 38 -61.98 11.74 11.17
C LYS A 38 -61.13 10.62 10.59
N PHE A 39 -60.17 10.13 11.37
CA PHE A 39 -60.13 8.72 11.78
C PHE A 39 -59.35 8.55 13.09
N GLU A 40 -59.86 7.63 13.90
CA GLU A 40 -59.65 7.46 15.34
C GLU A 40 -58.28 6.90 15.74
N GLU A 41 -57.75 7.43 16.84
CA GLU A 41 -56.65 6.84 17.61
C GLU A 41 -57.06 5.50 18.22
N ARG A 42 -56.21 4.47 18.08
CA ARG A 42 -56.15 3.33 19.01
C ARG A 42 -54.71 2.94 19.31
N ASN A 43 -54.27 3.39 20.49
CA ASN A 43 -53.44 2.71 21.49
C ASN A 43 -52.29 1.80 21.02
N MET A 44 -51.05 2.26 21.26
CA MET A 44 -49.98 1.42 21.82
C MET A 44 -49.30 2.12 23.00
N ILE A 45 -49.79 1.74 24.19
CA ILE A 45 -49.07 1.35 25.42
C ILE A 45 -47.82 2.16 25.81
N ASN A 46 -47.99 2.91 26.89
CA ASN A 46 -46.94 3.46 27.77
C ASN A 46 -46.03 2.35 28.35
N SER A 47 -44.72 2.61 28.36
CA SER A 47 -43.79 2.06 29.35
C SER A 47 -42.82 3.15 29.84
N PRO A 48 -42.34 3.06 31.09
CA PRO A 48 -42.07 4.21 31.94
C PRO A 48 -40.64 4.75 31.79
N HIS A 49 -40.55 6.08 31.89
CA HIS A 49 -39.39 6.92 32.24
C HIS A 49 -38.02 6.23 32.32
N LEU A 50 -37.30 6.23 31.21
CA LEU A 50 -35.84 6.19 31.18
C LEU A 50 -35.35 7.61 30.90
N HIS A 51 -34.49 8.12 31.77
CA HIS A 51 -33.86 9.44 31.65
C HIS A 51 -33.17 9.55 30.28
N ASN A 52 -33.60 10.53 29.49
CA ASN A 52 -33.15 10.73 28.12
C ASN A 52 -32.03 11.79 28.10
N PRO A 53 -30.79 11.46 27.76
CA PRO A 53 -29.71 12.46 27.71
C PRO A 53 -29.81 13.38 26.47
N VAL A 54 -30.74 13.14 25.54
CA VAL A 54 -30.92 13.96 24.33
C VAL A 54 -31.79 15.20 24.59
N SER A 55 -32.68 15.17 25.58
CA SER A 55 -33.54 16.33 25.88
C SER A 55 -32.81 17.49 26.58
N ASP A 56 -31.64 17.23 27.17
CA ASP A 56 -30.85 18.25 27.88
C ASP A 56 -29.84 18.97 26.96
N VAL A 57 -29.81 18.66 25.66
CA VAL A 57 -28.80 19.18 24.71
C VAL A 57 -29.18 20.56 24.13
N HIS A 58 -30.42 21.04 24.34
CA HIS A 58 -30.91 22.30 23.76
C HIS A 58 -31.59 23.27 24.74
N ALA A 59 -31.50 23.06 26.04
CA ALA A 59 -31.95 24.08 27.00
C ALA A 59 -30.91 25.22 27.09
N ALA A 60 -31.26 26.40 26.59
CA ALA A 60 -30.48 27.62 26.81
C ALA A 60 -30.29 27.82 28.33
N PRO A 61 -29.06 28.03 28.84
CA PRO A 61 -28.86 28.20 30.26
C PRO A 61 -29.49 29.52 30.71
N GLN A 62 -30.49 29.43 31.59
CA GLN A 62 -30.90 30.58 32.38
C GLN A 62 -29.72 31.01 33.25
N ALA A 63 -29.40 32.30 33.18
CA ALA A 63 -28.27 32.90 33.87
C ALA A 63 -28.47 32.81 35.39
N GLU A 64 -27.76 31.88 36.04
CA GLU A 64 -27.47 31.96 37.46
C GLU A 64 -26.06 32.53 37.66
N ASN A 65 -26.03 33.66 38.36
CA ASN A 65 -24.83 34.41 38.70
C ASN A 65 -23.98 33.65 39.73
N GLY A 66 -22.69 33.50 39.46
CA GLY A 66 -21.66 33.40 40.51
C GLY A 66 -20.49 32.47 40.20
N GLY A 67 -19.31 33.05 39.95
CA GLY A 67 -18.02 32.40 40.25
C GLY A 67 -17.11 32.10 39.05
N GLU A 68 -16.09 32.96 38.90
CA GLU A 68 -14.80 32.77 38.19
C GLU A 68 -14.82 32.68 36.66
N GLY A 69 -13.99 33.51 36.03
CA GLY A 69 -13.97 33.80 34.59
C GLY A 69 -13.68 32.60 33.69
N ARG A 70 -14.70 31.80 33.40
CA ARG A 70 -14.70 30.85 32.29
C ARG A 70 -14.90 31.63 30.99
N SER A 71 -13.91 31.57 30.09
CA SER A 71 -14.09 32.01 28.71
C SER A 71 -15.29 31.31 28.09
N ALA A 72 -16.09 32.02 27.29
CA ALA A 72 -17.21 31.43 26.57
C ALA A 72 -16.77 30.16 25.79
N PRO A 73 -17.62 29.12 25.71
CA PRO A 73 -17.29 27.90 25.00
C PRO A 73 -17.02 28.18 23.51
N LEU A 74 -16.06 27.47 22.93
CA LEU A 74 -15.77 27.59 21.49
C LEU A 74 -16.95 27.05 20.67
N ARG A 75 -17.31 27.76 19.61
CA ARG A 75 -18.39 27.35 18.69
C ARG A 75 -17.86 26.35 17.67
N PHE A 76 -18.43 25.16 17.69
CA PHE A 76 -18.12 24.06 16.78
C PHE A 76 -19.27 23.87 15.79
N LEU A 77 -19.00 24.00 14.49
CA LEU A 77 -20.00 23.77 13.45
C LEU A 77 -19.58 22.63 12.53
N GLN A 78 -20.38 21.58 12.46
CA GLN A 78 -20.23 20.54 11.46
C GLN A 78 -21.19 20.76 10.28
N ILE A 79 -20.67 20.61 9.07
CA ILE A 79 -21.49 20.52 7.85
C ILE A 79 -21.32 19.13 7.26
N HIS A 80 -22.44 18.41 7.12
CA HIS A 80 -22.47 17.01 6.69
C HIS A 80 -23.54 16.78 5.61
N PRO A 81 -23.22 16.12 4.48
CA PRO A 81 -24.23 15.70 3.51
C PRO A 81 -24.77 14.31 3.83
N PHE A 82 -25.99 14.03 3.38
CA PHE A 82 -26.65 12.73 3.54
C PHE A 82 -26.89 12.07 2.18
N TYR A 83 -27.18 10.77 2.14
CA TYR A 83 -27.70 10.18 0.92
C TYR A 83 -29.12 10.74 0.66
N PRO A 84 -29.42 11.24 -0.55
CA PRO A 84 -30.74 11.80 -0.85
C PRO A 84 -31.88 10.82 -0.57
N ALA A 85 -31.66 9.52 -0.80
CA ALA A 85 -32.63 8.47 -0.50
C ALA A 85 -32.86 8.26 1.00
N ALA A 86 -31.85 8.45 1.85
CA ALA A 86 -32.01 8.36 3.30
C ALA A 86 -32.88 9.53 3.82
N LEU A 87 -32.59 10.75 3.37
CA LEU A 87 -33.44 11.92 3.67
C LEU A 87 -34.87 11.70 3.17
N ALA A 88 -35.05 11.25 1.92
CA ALA A 88 -36.37 10.99 1.38
C ALA A 88 -37.17 9.99 2.22
N THR A 89 -36.54 8.89 2.66
CA THR A 89 -37.17 7.92 3.57
C THR A 89 -37.55 8.54 4.91
N LEU A 90 -36.68 9.37 5.50
CA LEU A 90 -36.98 10.06 6.77
C LEU A 90 -38.24 10.93 6.67
N TYR A 91 -38.34 11.79 5.65
CA TYR A 91 -39.51 12.66 5.47
C TYR A 91 -40.76 11.93 5.01
N GLN A 92 -40.63 10.81 4.28
CA GLN A 92 -41.77 9.94 3.96
C GLN A 92 -42.36 9.30 5.22
N ASN A 93 -41.49 8.86 6.14
CA ASN A 93 -41.90 8.27 7.41
C ASN A 93 -42.41 9.32 8.41
N ASN A 94 -42.07 10.60 8.21
CA ASN A 94 -42.46 11.71 9.08
C ASN A 94 -43.03 12.89 8.25
N PRO A 95 -44.26 12.79 7.71
CA PRO A 95 -44.79 13.77 6.75
C PRO A 95 -44.88 15.21 7.28
N THR A 96 -45.03 15.40 8.59
CA THR A 96 -45.09 16.72 9.24
C THR A 96 -43.71 17.36 9.43
N LEU A 97 -42.63 16.60 9.29
CA LEU A 97 -41.26 17.05 9.57
C LEU A 97 -40.82 18.19 8.65
N ALA A 98 -41.28 18.19 7.38
CA ALA A 98 -40.91 19.23 6.41
C ALA A 98 -41.45 20.63 6.79
N SER A 99 -42.45 20.70 7.67
CA SER A 99 -43.03 21.94 8.18
C SER A 99 -42.54 22.31 9.59
N ALA A 100 -41.75 21.43 10.22
CA ALA A 100 -41.17 21.68 11.53
C ALA A 100 -40.06 22.73 11.46
N SER A 101 -39.65 23.25 12.62
CA SER A 101 -38.52 24.17 12.72
C SER A 101 -37.20 23.53 12.28
N PHE A 102 -36.19 24.33 11.97
CA PHE A 102 -34.85 23.84 11.61
C PHE A 102 -34.32 22.86 12.69
N ASP A 103 -34.36 23.25 13.95
CA ASP A 103 -33.81 22.44 15.05
C ASP A 103 -34.55 21.11 15.22
N GLN A 104 -35.89 21.11 15.14
CA GLN A 104 -36.69 19.87 15.18
C GLN A 104 -36.36 18.92 14.01
N GLN A 105 -36.05 19.48 12.84
CA GLN A 105 -35.63 18.68 11.69
C GLN A 105 -34.23 18.07 11.90
N ILE A 106 -33.28 18.83 12.44
CA ILE A 106 -31.94 18.33 12.77
C ILE A 106 -32.00 17.26 13.86
N GLU A 107 -32.82 17.45 14.91
CA GLU A 107 -33.03 16.45 15.97
C GLU A 107 -33.56 15.14 15.40
N ALA A 108 -34.58 15.19 14.55
CA ALA A 108 -35.13 14.01 13.89
C ALA A 108 -34.10 13.29 13.01
N ILE A 109 -33.24 14.05 12.31
CA ILE A 109 -32.15 13.48 11.50
C ILE A 109 -31.11 12.76 12.38
N VAL A 110 -30.72 13.35 13.50
CA VAL A 110 -29.77 12.72 14.43
C VAL A 110 -30.37 11.45 15.03
N LYS A 111 -31.65 11.50 15.41
CA LYS A 111 -32.39 10.37 15.99
C LYS A 111 -32.70 9.24 14.99
N ASP A 112 -32.74 9.54 13.68
CA ASP A 112 -32.80 8.50 12.65
C ASP A 112 -31.55 7.61 12.68
N GLY A 113 -30.40 8.17 13.08
CA GLY A 113 -29.14 7.43 13.26
C GLY A 113 -28.36 7.20 11.96
N PHE A 114 -28.85 7.63 10.79
CA PHE A 114 -28.09 7.49 9.55
C PHE A 114 -26.82 8.36 9.60
N SER A 115 -25.68 7.78 9.21
CA SER A 115 -24.36 8.41 9.33
C SER A 115 -23.98 8.78 10.77
N GLY A 116 -24.71 8.28 11.78
CA GLY A 116 -24.58 8.69 13.18
C GLY A 116 -23.14 8.66 13.69
N ILE A 117 -22.33 7.73 13.18
CA ILE A 117 -20.94 7.59 13.61
C ILE A 117 -19.99 8.73 13.19
N HIS A 118 -20.45 9.61 12.31
CA HIS A 118 -19.72 10.79 11.83
C HIS A 118 -20.29 12.12 12.34
N LEU A 119 -21.44 12.13 13.04
CA LEU A 119 -22.18 13.36 13.37
C LEU A 119 -21.66 14.06 14.64
N PHE A 120 -20.35 14.29 14.75
CA PHE A 120 -19.73 14.95 15.91
C PHE A 120 -20.38 16.30 16.28
N GLY A 121 -20.89 17.06 15.32
CA GLY A 121 -21.61 18.31 15.54
C GLY A 121 -22.86 18.18 16.43
N ALA A 122 -23.42 16.97 16.55
CA ALA A 122 -24.50 16.68 17.49
C ALA A 122 -24.02 16.30 18.91
N TYR A 123 -22.73 16.01 19.10
CA TYR A 123 -22.21 15.43 20.34
C TYR A 123 -21.09 16.22 21.02
N MET A 124 -20.40 17.16 20.34
CA MET A 124 -19.25 17.88 20.94
C MET A 124 -19.61 18.76 22.15
N ASN A 125 -20.91 19.00 22.43
CA ASN A 125 -21.36 19.63 23.68
C ASN A 125 -20.88 18.84 24.92
N CYS A 126 -20.75 17.51 24.83
CA CYS A 126 -20.30 16.67 25.95
C CYS A 126 -18.86 16.95 26.40
N VAL A 127 -18.06 17.61 25.56
CA VAL A 127 -16.67 18.01 25.86
C VAL A 127 -16.49 19.54 25.90
N GLY A 128 -17.59 20.28 26.06
CA GLY A 128 -17.57 21.71 26.41
C GLY A 128 -17.57 22.70 25.25
N TYR A 129 -17.98 22.28 24.04
CA TYR A 129 -18.19 23.19 22.90
C TYR A 129 -19.65 23.66 22.83
N ASP A 130 -19.90 24.80 22.19
CA ASP A 130 -21.22 25.15 21.65
C ASP A 130 -21.31 24.56 20.24
N SER A 131 -21.89 23.36 20.14
CA SER A 131 -21.84 22.51 18.95
C SER A 131 -23.15 22.52 18.17
N ARG A 132 -23.03 22.59 16.84
CA ARG A 132 -24.16 22.53 15.90
C ARG A 132 -23.87 21.63 14.70
N LEU A 133 -24.94 21.05 14.14
CA LEU A 133 -24.92 20.26 12.91
C LEU A 133 -25.78 20.94 11.84
N ILE A 134 -25.25 21.04 10.62
CA ILE A 134 -25.97 21.44 9.42
C ILE A 134 -25.94 20.31 8.40
N VAL A 135 -27.11 20.01 7.83
CA VAL A 135 -27.23 19.09 6.70
C VAL A 135 -27.34 19.86 5.39
N LEU A 136 -26.23 19.92 4.64
CA LEU A 136 -26.09 20.74 3.41
C LEU A 136 -27.19 20.45 2.39
N ASN A 137 -27.43 19.17 2.11
CA ASN A 137 -28.30 18.73 1.03
C ASN A 137 -29.71 18.35 1.50
N ASN A 138 -30.21 19.05 2.53
CA ASN A 138 -31.56 18.86 3.05
C ASN A 138 -32.44 20.13 2.88
N PRO A 139 -33.06 20.32 1.69
CA PRO A 139 -33.82 21.53 1.38
C PRO A 139 -34.88 21.94 2.42
N PRO A 140 -35.70 21.04 2.98
CA PRO A 140 -36.71 21.42 3.97
C PRO A 140 -36.12 22.09 5.21
N SER A 141 -34.99 21.60 5.73
CA SER A 141 -34.32 22.25 6.87
C SER A 141 -33.69 23.58 6.48
N GLN A 142 -33.08 23.66 5.29
CA GLN A 142 -32.44 24.89 4.83
C GLN A 142 -33.47 26.02 4.63
N GLU A 143 -34.64 25.71 4.05
CA GLU A 143 -35.74 26.67 3.90
C GLU A 143 -36.43 27.02 5.23
N ALA A 144 -36.49 26.10 6.20
CA ALA A 144 -36.95 26.43 7.54
C ALA A 144 -36.01 27.44 8.20
N TRP A 145 -34.70 27.19 8.16
CA TRP A 145 -33.71 28.08 8.75
C TRP A 145 -33.71 29.48 8.12
N LEU A 146 -33.73 29.57 6.80
CA LEU A 146 -33.81 30.85 6.08
C LEU A 146 -35.05 31.66 6.47
N ARG A 147 -36.21 30.99 6.58
CA ARG A 147 -37.47 31.62 6.98
C ARG A 147 -37.44 32.09 8.43
N GLU A 148 -36.85 31.31 9.33
CA GLU A 148 -36.71 31.64 10.75
C GLU A 148 -35.79 32.84 11.01
N HIS A 149 -34.88 33.14 10.07
CA HIS A 149 -33.92 34.25 10.17
C HIS A 149 -34.23 35.40 9.22
N ASP A 150 -35.37 35.38 8.53
CA ASP A 150 -35.78 36.38 7.54
C ASP A 150 -34.71 36.65 6.44
N ILE A 151 -34.00 35.60 6.01
CA ILE A 151 -32.95 35.68 4.99
C ILE A 151 -33.50 35.24 3.63
N GLU A 152 -33.46 36.15 2.65
CA GLU A 152 -33.79 35.85 1.26
C GLU A 152 -32.51 35.72 0.41
N PRO A 153 -32.10 34.49 0.05
CA PRO A 153 -30.90 34.27 -0.76
C PRO A 153 -31.13 34.66 -2.23
N ASP A 154 -30.04 35.08 -2.90
CA ASP A 154 -30.09 35.55 -4.29
C ASP A 154 -30.65 34.47 -5.26
N ARG A 155 -31.68 34.86 -6.00
CA ARG A 155 -32.41 34.02 -6.98
C ARG A 155 -31.54 33.45 -8.11
N ARG A 156 -30.36 34.03 -8.37
CA ARG A 156 -29.47 33.60 -9.46
C ARG A 156 -28.43 32.56 -9.04
N GLY A 157 -28.34 32.19 -7.75
CA GLY A 157 -27.32 31.28 -7.21
C GLY A 157 -27.84 29.93 -6.72
N ASN A 158 -26.92 29.08 -6.24
CA ASN A 158 -27.29 27.82 -5.58
C ASN A 158 -27.82 28.13 -4.17
N ARG A 159 -29.15 28.04 -4.02
CA ARG A 159 -29.87 28.40 -2.80
C ARG A 159 -29.44 27.61 -1.57
N LEU A 160 -29.14 26.32 -1.70
CA LEU A 160 -28.66 25.50 -0.57
C LEU A 160 -27.27 25.95 -0.11
N LEU A 161 -26.36 26.22 -1.04
CA LEU A 161 -25.03 26.71 -0.70
C LEU A 161 -25.09 28.10 -0.06
N GLN A 162 -25.98 28.97 -0.54
CA GLN A 162 -26.21 30.29 0.04
C GLN A 162 -26.79 30.20 1.46
N ALA A 163 -27.72 29.27 1.71
CA ALA A 163 -28.23 29.02 3.06
C ALA A 163 -27.12 28.59 4.01
N VAL A 164 -26.26 27.65 3.59
CA VAL A 164 -25.12 27.21 4.38
C VAL A 164 -24.11 28.33 4.63
N ILE A 165 -23.81 29.17 3.64
CA ILE A 165 -22.95 30.35 3.84
C ILE A 165 -23.60 31.29 4.86
N ALA A 166 -24.89 31.63 4.70
CA ALA A 166 -25.61 32.49 5.65
C ALA A 166 -25.60 31.92 7.08
N GLN A 167 -25.74 30.61 7.24
CA GLN A 167 -25.62 29.92 8.51
C GLN A 167 -24.21 30.08 9.11
N ILE A 168 -23.15 29.85 8.33
CA ILE A 168 -21.76 30.04 8.78
C ILE A 168 -21.49 31.50 9.18
N GLU A 169 -21.99 32.45 8.40
CA GLU A 169 -21.81 33.89 8.65
C GLU A 169 -22.61 34.40 9.85
N THR A 170 -23.75 33.77 10.15
CA THR A 170 -24.58 34.09 11.32
C THR A 170 -24.00 33.46 12.59
N ILE A 171 -23.66 32.17 12.55
CA ILE A 171 -23.13 31.43 13.70
C ILE A 171 -21.70 31.89 14.02
N ARG A 172 -20.93 32.26 12.99
CA ARG A 172 -19.51 32.60 13.04
C ARG A 172 -18.64 31.58 13.82
N PRO A 173 -18.68 30.27 13.52
CA PRO A 173 -17.95 29.25 14.28
C PRO A 173 -16.45 29.51 14.42
N ASP A 174 -15.91 29.12 15.57
CA ASP A 174 -14.46 29.10 15.82
C ASP A 174 -13.82 27.89 15.13
N ILE A 175 -14.55 26.76 15.09
CA ILE A 175 -14.14 25.52 14.43
C ILE A 175 -15.19 25.14 13.39
N LEU A 176 -14.76 25.05 12.13
CA LEU A 176 -15.59 24.60 11.01
C LEU A 176 -15.14 23.21 10.58
N TYR A 177 -16.00 22.22 10.78
CA TYR A 177 -15.76 20.82 10.43
C TYR A 177 -16.58 20.40 9.20
N LEU A 178 -15.89 20.13 8.10
CA LEU A 178 -16.47 19.78 6.81
C LEU A 178 -16.31 18.28 6.55
N SER A 179 -17.41 17.52 6.63
CA SER A 179 -17.37 16.07 6.36
C SER A 179 -17.37 15.70 4.87
N GLU A 180 -17.49 16.70 3.99
CA GLU A 180 -17.41 16.55 2.53
C GLU A 180 -16.49 17.64 1.96
N PRO A 181 -15.15 17.47 2.10
CA PRO A 181 -14.19 18.49 1.69
C PRO A 181 -13.93 18.48 0.16
N ILE A 182 -14.76 17.81 -0.65
CA ILE A 182 -14.62 17.76 -2.11
C ILE A 182 -15.49 18.84 -2.76
N GLY A 183 -16.77 18.92 -2.37
CA GLY A 183 -17.70 19.96 -2.79
C GLY A 183 -17.58 21.23 -1.95
N LEU A 184 -17.21 21.10 -0.67
CA LEU A 184 -16.88 22.21 0.22
C LEU A 184 -15.36 22.35 0.34
N ASP A 185 -14.70 22.58 -0.79
CA ASP A 185 -13.25 22.63 -0.95
C ASP A 185 -12.62 23.97 -0.48
N SER A 186 -11.35 24.18 -0.79
CA SER A 186 -10.65 25.42 -0.45
C SER A 186 -11.23 26.67 -1.11
N LYS A 187 -11.88 26.55 -2.28
CA LYS A 187 -12.56 27.68 -2.92
C LYS A 187 -13.78 28.09 -2.11
N PHE A 188 -14.55 27.12 -1.61
CA PHE A 188 -15.65 27.39 -0.69
C PHE A 188 -15.17 28.09 0.58
N VAL A 189 -14.14 27.56 1.25
CA VAL A 189 -13.61 28.15 2.49
C VAL A 189 -13.12 29.60 2.28
N ARG A 190 -12.50 29.90 1.13
CA ARG A 190 -12.04 31.26 0.78
C ARG A 190 -13.18 32.21 0.39
N SER A 191 -14.37 31.68 0.08
CA SER A 191 -15.54 32.51 -0.28
C SER A 191 -16.28 33.06 0.93
N LEU A 192 -16.00 32.54 2.13
CA LEU A 192 -16.56 33.04 3.38
C LEU A 192 -16.04 34.46 3.68
N SER A 193 -16.88 35.29 4.30
CA SER A 193 -16.54 36.68 4.65
C SER A 193 -15.46 36.76 5.73
N TYR A 194 -15.30 35.68 6.50
CA TYR A 194 -14.24 35.50 7.48
C TYR A 194 -13.75 34.05 7.44
N ARG A 195 -12.54 33.83 7.96
CA ARG A 195 -11.98 32.49 8.11
C ARG A 195 -12.10 32.04 9.56
N PRO A 196 -12.76 30.90 9.85
CA PRO A 196 -12.75 30.27 11.17
C PRO A 196 -11.33 30.01 11.69
N SER A 197 -11.16 30.01 13.01
CA SER A 197 -9.87 29.78 13.67
C SER A 197 -9.27 28.42 13.34
N LEU A 198 -10.12 27.41 13.11
CA LEU A 198 -9.71 26.08 12.68
C LEU A 198 -10.68 25.51 11.64
N VAL A 199 -10.18 25.19 10.45
CA VAL A 199 -10.94 24.51 9.39
C VAL A 199 -10.48 23.07 9.26
N ILE A 200 -11.38 22.13 9.55
CA ILE A 200 -11.12 20.69 9.59
C ILE A 200 -11.93 20.00 8.49
N GLY A 201 -11.32 19.09 7.75
CA GLY A 201 -12.02 18.20 6.83
C GLY A 201 -11.92 16.74 7.27
N TRP A 202 -12.83 15.89 6.81
CA TRP A 202 -12.74 14.43 6.94
C TRP A 202 -12.79 13.75 5.58
N ARG A 203 -11.90 12.78 5.34
CA ARG A 203 -11.98 11.94 4.13
C ARG A 203 -11.52 10.51 4.37
N ALA A 204 -12.30 9.56 3.88
CA ALA A 204 -11.92 8.14 3.75
C ALA A 204 -12.63 7.50 2.53
N ALA A 205 -12.74 8.25 1.43
CA ALA A 205 -13.41 7.85 0.20
C ALA A 205 -12.72 8.48 -1.01
N ASN A 206 -13.09 8.08 -2.23
CA ASN A 206 -12.41 8.48 -3.47
C ASN A 206 -12.18 9.99 -3.57
N VAL A 207 -11.00 10.43 -4.00
CA VAL A 207 -10.69 11.86 -4.17
C VAL A 207 -10.65 12.17 -5.65
N PRO A 208 -11.44 13.12 -6.18
CA PRO A 208 -11.31 13.54 -7.57
C PRO A 208 -9.97 14.21 -7.85
N ASP A 209 -9.43 13.99 -9.05
CA ASP A 209 -8.24 14.66 -9.52
C ASP A 209 -8.46 16.19 -9.62
N GLY A 210 -7.46 16.95 -9.18
CA GLY A 210 -7.55 18.42 -9.04
C GLY A 210 -8.26 18.91 -7.78
N THR A 211 -8.52 18.06 -6.78
CA THR A 211 -9.03 18.49 -5.47
C THR A 211 -8.05 19.44 -4.78
N ASP A 212 -8.55 20.56 -4.22
CA ASP A 212 -7.74 21.55 -3.50
C ASP A 212 -8.11 21.61 -2.01
N TRP A 213 -7.17 21.22 -1.14
CA TRP A 213 -7.30 21.31 0.31
C TRP A 213 -6.36 22.32 0.97
N SER A 214 -5.76 23.23 0.19
CA SER A 214 -4.83 24.24 0.69
C SER A 214 -5.41 25.27 1.66
N ALA A 215 -6.73 25.37 1.80
CA ALA A 215 -7.39 26.17 2.83
C ALA A 215 -7.73 25.39 4.11
N PHE A 216 -7.43 24.10 4.21
CA PHE A 216 -7.70 23.30 5.40
C PHE A 216 -6.51 23.36 6.37
N ASP A 217 -6.79 23.64 7.64
CA ASP A 217 -5.77 23.53 8.69
C ASP A 217 -5.50 22.06 9.02
N LEU A 218 -6.51 21.21 8.87
CA LEU A 218 -6.42 19.80 9.22
C LEU A 218 -7.35 18.94 8.34
N ILE A 219 -6.84 17.82 7.82
CA ILE A 219 -7.66 16.74 7.26
C ILE A 219 -7.55 15.49 8.13
N LEU A 220 -8.69 14.96 8.54
CA LEU A 220 -8.79 13.74 9.34
C LEU A 220 -9.03 12.53 8.42
N SER A 221 -8.29 11.45 8.66
CA SER A 221 -8.52 10.16 8.01
C SER A 221 -7.90 9.00 8.79
N ASN A 222 -8.60 7.88 8.85
CA ASN A 222 -8.03 6.61 9.32
C ASN A 222 -7.11 5.93 8.29
N LEU A 223 -7.13 6.34 7.01
CA LEU A 223 -6.23 5.80 5.98
C LEU A 223 -4.93 6.59 5.89
N GLU A 224 -3.80 5.89 5.97
CA GLU A 224 -2.47 6.51 5.84
C GLU A 224 -2.28 7.16 4.46
N GLY A 225 -2.62 6.45 3.38
CA GLY A 225 -2.51 7.00 2.02
C GLY A 225 -3.35 8.26 1.81
N MET A 226 -4.53 8.35 2.44
CA MET A 226 -5.37 9.54 2.41
C MET A 226 -4.73 10.72 3.16
N ARG A 227 -4.12 10.47 4.33
CA ARG A 227 -3.44 11.52 5.10
C ARG A 227 -2.25 12.09 4.36
N HIS A 228 -1.45 11.23 3.71
CA HIS A 228 -0.33 11.69 2.88
C HIS A 228 -0.83 12.52 1.70
N LEU A 229 -1.82 12.00 0.95
CA LEU A 229 -2.43 12.75 -0.15
C LEU A 229 -2.98 14.10 0.33
N ALA A 230 -3.58 14.15 1.53
CA ALA A 230 -4.16 15.40 2.00
C ALA A 230 -3.14 16.54 2.16
N VAL A 231 -1.95 16.22 2.65
CA VAL A 231 -0.84 17.18 2.76
C VAL A 231 -0.31 17.55 1.37
N GLU A 232 -0.22 16.59 0.44
CA GLU A 232 0.16 16.85 -0.96
C GLU A 232 -0.84 17.78 -1.66
N LEU A 233 -2.13 17.66 -1.37
CA LEU A 233 -3.19 18.55 -1.86
C LEU A 233 -3.29 19.90 -1.10
N GLY A 234 -2.32 20.16 -0.22
CA GLY A 234 -2.09 21.47 0.40
C GLY A 234 -2.63 21.63 1.83
N ALA A 235 -3.30 20.63 2.41
CA ALA A 235 -3.74 20.74 3.80
C ALA A 235 -2.53 20.94 4.74
N LYS A 236 -2.65 21.83 5.74
CA LYS A 236 -1.51 22.14 6.63
C LYS A 236 -1.07 20.95 7.48
N ALA A 237 -2.00 20.08 7.83
CA ALA A 237 -1.76 18.87 8.58
C ALA A 237 -2.80 17.79 8.22
N ALA A 238 -2.44 16.54 8.50
CA ALA A 238 -3.38 15.43 8.47
C ALA A 238 -3.19 14.54 9.70
N GLU A 239 -4.28 14.11 10.32
CA GLU A 239 -4.26 13.32 11.56
C GLU A 239 -5.06 12.03 11.42
N HIS A 240 -4.56 11.00 12.09
CA HIS A 240 -5.25 9.73 12.19
C HIS A 240 -6.44 9.86 13.15
N PHE A 241 -7.66 9.59 12.69
CA PHE A 241 -8.87 9.71 13.51
C PHE A 241 -9.90 8.63 13.17
N PHE A 242 -10.62 8.14 14.17
CA PHE A 242 -11.68 7.13 14.00
C PHE A 242 -13.08 7.75 14.18
N PRO A 243 -14.09 7.28 13.42
CA PRO A 243 -15.49 7.55 13.70
C PRO A 243 -15.90 7.03 15.08
N GLY A 244 -17.01 7.53 15.64
CA GLY A 244 -17.50 7.12 16.96
C GLY A 244 -18.89 6.57 16.91
N PHE A 245 -19.15 5.39 17.48
CA PHE A 245 -20.43 4.72 17.53
C PHE A 245 -21.33 5.32 18.63
N PRO A 246 -22.48 5.95 18.30
CA PRO A 246 -23.45 6.42 19.29
C PRO A 246 -24.06 5.28 20.11
N GLU A 247 -23.88 5.36 21.42
CA GLU A 247 -24.20 4.31 22.38
C GLU A 247 -25.70 3.98 22.41
N TRP A 248 -26.55 5.01 22.30
CA TRP A 248 -28.01 4.85 22.26
C TRP A 248 -28.49 3.91 21.14
N MET A 249 -27.78 3.85 20.01
CA MET A 249 -28.14 2.92 18.93
C MET A 249 -27.96 1.45 19.33
N ALA A 250 -27.02 1.15 20.23
CA ALA A 250 -26.85 -0.22 20.75
C ALA A 250 -27.98 -0.61 21.72
N GLU A 251 -28.65 0.36 22.35
CA GLU A 251 -29.76 0.17 23.27
C GLU A 251 -31.08 -0.06 22.50
N GLU A 252 -31.32 0.75 21.46
CA GLU A 252 -32.52 0.74 20.61
C GLU A 252 -32.71 -0.52 19.74
N ILE A 253 -31.71 -1.41 19.69
CA ILE A 253 -31.75 -2.65 18.87
C ILE A 253 -31.62 -3.92 19.70
N THR A 254 -31.70 -3.82 21.03
CA THR A 254 -31.57 -4.95 21.97
C THR A 254 -32.71 -5.97 21.86
N ASP A 255 -33.87 -5.54 21.37
CA ASP A 255 -35.06 -6.37 21.14
C ASP A 255 -34.93 -7.27 19.91
N VAL A 256 -34.06 -6.93 18.95
CA VAL A 256 -33.86 -7.71 17.72
C VAL A 256 -33.08 -8.99 18.01
N ARG A 257 -33.55 -10.11 17.44
CA ARG A 257 -32.94 -11.44 17.51
C ARG A 257 -32.51 -11.89 16.10
N PRO A 258 -31.45 -12.72 15.98
CA PRO A 258 -31.04 -13.24 14.67
C PRO A 258 -32.10 -14.13 14.03
N GLU A 259 -32.41 -13.87 12.75
CA GLU A 259 -33.35 -14.62 11.90
C GLU A 259 -32.64 -15.37 10.77
N VAL A 260 -31.46 -14.90 10.35
CA VAL A 260 -30.66 -15.47 9.26
C VAL A 260 -29.22 -15.69 9.70
N ASP A 261 -28.51 -16.56 8.99
CA ASP A 261 -27.14 -16.90 9.31
C ASP A 261 -26.17 -15.80 8.90
N VAL A 262 -26.29 -15.29 7.67
CA VAL A 262 -25.40 -14.26 7.12
C VAL A 262 -26.18 -13.02 6.70
N VAL A 263 -25.68 -11.85 7.07
CA VAL A 263 -26.25 -10.55 6.69
C VAL A 263 -25.18 -9.62 6.12
N PHE A 264 -25.57 -8.80 5.14
CA PHE A 264 -24.77 -7.66 4.69
C PHE A 264 -25.68 -6.45 4.51
N CYS A 265 -25.22 -5.28 4.90
CA CYS A 265 -25.91 -4.03 4.58
C CYS A 265 -24.90 -2.99 4.08
N GLY A 266 -25.22 -2.33 2.96
CA GLY A 266 -24.32 -1.39 2.32
C GLY A 266 -24.72 -1.08 0.88
N GLN A 267 -23.85 -0.38 0.17
CA GLN A 267 -24.07 -0.03 -1.23
C GLN A 267 -23.57 -1.15 -2.18
N ALA A 268 -24.15 -1.27 -3.35
CA ALA A 268 -23.56 -1.92 -4.50
C ALA A 268 -23.25 -0.82 -5.52
N SER A 269 -22.02 -0.78 -6.05
CA SER A 269 -21.67 0.13 -7.14
C SER A 269 -20.73 -0.55 -8.14
N GLN A 270 -20.74 -0.08 -9.39
CA GLN A 270 -19.88 -0.60 -10.46
C GLN A 270 -18.45 -0.02 -10.42
N GLY A 271 -18.17 0.92 -9.51
CA GLY A 271 -16.85 1.52 -9.31
C GLY A 271 -16.23 1.05 -7.98
N GLN A 272 -16.50 1.79 -6.91
CA GLN A 272 -15.87 1.60 -5.59
C GLN A 272 -16.03 0.19 -5.01
N HIS A 273 -17.09 -0.55 -5.37
CA HIS A 273 -17.50 -1.77 -4.66
C HIS A 273 -17.40 -3.05 -5.49
N VAL A 274 -16.73 -3.04 -6.65
CA VAL A 274 -16.67 -4.20 -7.55
C VAL A 274 -16.17 -5.46 -6.84
N ARG A 275 -15.05 -5.38 -6.12
CA ARG A 275 -14.48 -6.52 -5.38
C ARG A 275 -15.44 -7.03 -4.30
N ARG A 276 -16.03 -6.13 -3.52
CA ARG A 276 -17.05 -6.48 -2.51
C ARG A 276 -18.24 -7.19 -3.16
N ASN A 277 -18.75 -6.67 -4.28
CA ASN A 277 -19.89 -7.28 -4.97
C ASN A 277 -19.57 -8.72 -5.40
N HIS A 278 -18.33 -9.03 -5.78
CA HIS A 278 -17.93 -10.42 -6.08
C HIS A 278 -18.02 -11.34 -4.85
N TYR A 279 -17.60 -10.89 -3.67
CA TYR A 279 -17.77 -11.67 -2.43
C TYR A 279 -19.26 -11.86 -2.10
N LEU A 280 -20.08 -10.81 -2.22
CA LEU A 280 -21.52 -10.87 -1.96
C LEU A 280 -22.25 -11.80 -2.93
N ASP A 281 -21.92 -11.76 -4.23
CA ASP A 281 -22.47 -12.67 -5.23
C ASP A 281 -22.09 -14.13 -4.91
N TYR A 282 -20.83 -14.37 -4.51
CA TYR A 282 -20.34 -15.70 -4.16
C TYR A 282 -21.06 -16.29 -2.93
N VAL A 283 -21.20 -15.51 -1.85
CA VAL A 283 -21.93 -15.91 -0.64
C VAL A 283 -23.42 -16.14 -0.93
N ALA A 284 -24.05 -15.28 -1.72
CA ALA A 284 -25.45 -15.45 -2.10
C ALA A 284 -25.66 -16.76 -2.89
N ARG A 285 -24.77 -17.08 -3.85
CA ARG A 285 -24.80 -18.36 -4.57
C ARG A 285 -24.64 -19.55 -3.64
N ALA A 286 -23.67 -19.50 -2.72
CA ALA A 286 -23.44 -20.56 -1.75
C ALA A 286 -24.69 -20.83 -0.88
N SER A 287 -25.41 -19.78 -0.47
CA SER A 287 -26.66 -19.89 0.31
C SER A 287 -27.83 -20.55 -0.46
N MET A 288 -27.76 -20.57 -1.80
CA MET A 288 -28.82 -21.08 -2.68
C MET A 288 -28.57 -22.48 -3.25
N GLN A 289 -27.38 -23.06 -3.03
CA GLN A 289 -27.06 -24.40 -3.56
C GLN A 289 -27.98 -25.49 -2.96
N LYS A 290 -28.24 -26.56 -3.74
CA LYS A 290 -29.01 -27.72 -3.27
C LYS A 290 -28.36 -28.28 -1.99
N GLY A 291 -29.15 -28.40 -0.92
CA GLY A 291 -28.66 -28.77 0.41
C GLY A 291 -28.35 -27.61 1.35
N LYS A 292 -28.79 -26.38 1.02
CA LYS A 292 -28.73 -25.12 1.82
C LYS A 292 -27.90 -25.22 3.10
N GLN A 293 -26.64 -24.82 3.02
CA GLN A 293 -25.72 -24.88 4.16
C GLN A 293 -25.92 -23.74 5.15
N PHE A 294 -26.44 -22.59 4.70
CA PHE A 294 -26.78 -21.44 5.54
C PHE A 294 -27.75 -20.50 4.80
N SER A 295 -28.47 -19.68 5.56
CA SER A 295 -29.35 -18.61 5.06
C SER A 295 -28.62 -17.28 4.93
N CYS A 296 -29.03 -16.46 3.96
CA CYS A 296 -28.38 -15.18 3.67
C CYS A 296 -29.42 -14.11 3.37
N ARG A 297 -29.20 -12.88 3.86
CA ARG A 297 -30.03 -11.71 3.54
C ARG A 297 -29.19 -10.47 3.38
N TYR A 298 -29.42 -9.72 2.30
CA TYR A 298 -28.76 -8.44 2.07
C TYR A 298 -29.74 -7.27 2.21
N PHE A 299 -29.21 -6.11 2.56
CA PHE A 299 -29.90 -4.82 2.52
C PHE A 299 -29.08 -3.86 1.67
N LEU A 300 -29.26 -3.95 0.35
CA LEU A 300 -28.43 -3.26 -0.63
C LEU A 300 -29.06 -1.95 -1.10
N SER A 301 -28.24 -0.91 -1.16
CA SER A 301 -28.51 0.38 -1.84
C SER A 301 -27.58 0.57 -3.05
N GLY A 302 -27.72 1.65 -3.81
CA GLY A 302 -26.80 2.01 -4.90
C GLY A 302 -27.24 1.58 -6.29
N ASP A 303 -26.29 1.23 -7.16
CA ASP A 303 -26.51 0.99 -8.58
C ASP A 303 -27.24 -0.33 -8.80
N ALA A 304 -28.45 -0.28 -9.38
CA ALA A 304 -29.19 -1.49 -9.74
C ALA A 304 -28.38 -2.42 -10.67
N LYS A 305 -27.53 -1.85 -11.54
CA LYS A 305 -26.64 -2.61 -12.43
C LYS A 305 -25.51 -3.36 -11.72
N ALA A 306 -25.17 -2.96 -10.49
CA ALA A 306 -24.16 -3.63 -9.68
C ALA A 306 -24.73 -4.82 -8.89
N ILE A 307 -26.06 -4.93 -8.81
CA ILE A 307 -26.76 -6.01 -8.09
C ILE A 307 -27.06 -7.14 -9.09
N THR A 308 -26.38 -8.28 -8.92
CA THR A 308 -26.62 -9.44 -9.77
C THR A 308 -27.99 -10.09 -9.48
N PRO A 309 -28.54 -10.92 -10.38
CA PRO A 309 -29.78 -11.64 -10.11
C PRO A 309 -29.75 -12.50 -8.84
N VAL A 310 -28.58 -13.05 -8.50
CA VAL A 310 -28.40 -13.87 -7.29
C VAL A 310 -28.37 -13.01 -6.03
N MET A 311 -27.69 -11.86 -6.07
CA MET A 311 -27.75 -10.88 -4.98
C MET A 311 -29.17 -10.34 -4.79
N ALA A 312 -29.88 -10.06 -5.89
CA ALA A 312 -31.26 -9.58 -5.85
C ALA A 312 -32.21 -10.57 -5.16
N ALA A 313 -32.01 -11.87 -5.35
CA ALA A 313 -32.84 -12.90 -4.76
C ALA A 313 -32.68 -13.06 -3.23
N VAL A 314 -31.60 -12.53 -2.63
CA VAL A 314 -31.44 -12.42 -1.17
C VAL A 314 -31.59 -10.99 -0.63
N ASN A 315 -31.84 -10.01 -1.50
CA ASN A 315 -31.93 -8.60 -1.11
C ASN A 315 -33.32 -8.27 -0.55
N ALA A 316 -33.39 -7.82 0.70
CA ALA A 316 -34.60 -7.41 1.41
C ALA A 316 -34.87 -5.89 1.31
N GLY A 317 -34.22 -5.23 0.35
CA GLY A 317 -34.34 -3.81 0.09
C GLY A 317 -33.46 -2.95 1.00
N THR A 318 -33.40 -1.66 0.69
CA THR A 318 -32.53 -0.73 1.39
C THR A 318 -33.01 -0.47 2.83
N ARG A 319 -32.05 -0.28 3.74
CA ARG A 319 -32.28 0.21 5.10
C ARG A 319 -31.27 1.31 5.43
N TYR A 320 -31.73 2.33 6.14
CA TYR A 320 -30.93 3.46 6.60
C TYR A 320 -31.08 3.63 8.12
N GLY A 321 -30.16 4.35 8.73
CA GLY A 321 -30.21 4.72 10.14
C GLY A 321 -30.42 3.55 11.08
N ILE A 322 -31.29 3.73 12.07
CA ILE A 322 -31.57 2.70 13.08
C ILE A 322 -32.11 1.41 12.44
N HIS A 323 -32.87 1.51 11.35
CA HIS A 323 -33.38 0.34 10.64
C HIS A 323 -32.27 -0.47 9.95
N MET A 324 -31.15 0.16 9.59
CA MET A 324 -29.96 -0.53 9.11
C MET A 324 -29.29 -1.33 10.22
N HIS A 325 -29.15 -0.77 11.42
CA HIS A 325 -28.63 -1.48 12.59
C HIS A 325 -29.55 -2.64 13.01
N ARG A 326 -30.86 -2.43 13.00
CA ARG A 326 -31.86 -3.50 13.20
C ARG A 326 -31.72 -4.58 12.13
N GLY A 327 -31.50 -4.19 10.87
CA GLY A 327 -31.21 -5.12 9.77
C GLY A 327 -29.96 -5.97 10.01
N LEU A 328 -28.85 -5.34 10.41
CA LEU A 328 -27.63 -6.06 10.79
C LEU A 328 -27.89 -7.07 11.92
N ARG A 329 -28.71 -6.71 12.90
CA ARG A 329 -29.03 -7.61 14.04
C ARG A 329 -29.85 -8.84 13.70
N THR A 330 -30.46 -8.88 12.52
CA THR A 330 -31.11 -10.10 12.02
C THR A 330 -30.12 -11.19 11.61
N GLY A 331 -28.83 -10.89 11.45
CA GLY A 331 -27.80 -11.86 11.10
C GLY A 331 -27.05 -12.42 12.31
N ARG A 332 -26.70 -13.71 12.25
CA ARG A 332 -25.71 -14.31 13.17
C ARG A 332 -24.29 -13.88 12.83
N ILE A 333 -24.00 -13.68 11.54
CA ILE A 333 -22.73 -13.21 10.97
C ILE A 333 -23.00 -11.97 10.13
N GLY A 334 -22.42 -10.83 10.51
CA GLY A 334 -22.37 -9.62 9.71
C GLY A 334 -21.14 -9.65 8.82
N LEU A 335 -21.36 -9.70 7.51
CA LEU A 335 -20.29 -9.70 6.52
C LEU A 335 -19.83 -8.27 6.24
N ASP A 336 -18.52 -8.14 6.03
CA ASP A 336 -17.91 -6.91 5.59
C ASP A 336 -16.76 -7.19 4.61
N ALA A 337 -16.60 -6.30 3.64
CA ALA A 337 -15.47 -6.32 2.72
C ALA A 337 -15.18 -4.89 2.25
N ARG A 338 -13.89 -4.58 2.09
CA ARG A 338 -13.44 -3.22 1.80
C ARG A 338 -13.81 -2.82 0.36
N GLY A 339 -14.20 -1.56 0.17
CA GLY A 339 -14.31 -0.95 -1.16
C GLY A 339 -12.95 -0.40 -1.64
N SER A 340 -12.76 -0.28 -2.95
CA SER A 340 -11.59 0.40 -3.53
C SER A 340 -11.65 1.90 -3.24
N ILE A 341 -10.63 2.46 -2.59
CA ILE A 341 -10.57 3.90 -2.29
C ILE A 341 -9.35 4.46 -3.00
N GLY A 342 -9.55 5.44 -3.88
CA GLY A 342 -8.47 5.95 -4.69
C GLY A 342 -8.62 7.41 -5.12
N LEU A 343 -7.53 7.96 -5.66
CA LEU A 343 -7.58 9.17 -6.48
C LEU A 343 -8.30 8.80 -7.78
N VAL A 344 -9.34 9.52 -8.19
CA VAL A 344 -10.15 9.21 -9.38
C VAL A 344 -10.05 10.33 -10.39
N ASP A 345 -9.81 9.98 -11.65
CA ASP A 345 -9.81 10.95 -12.74
C ASP A 345 -11.23 11.44 -13.08
N LYS A 346 -11.34 12.39 -14.02
CA LYS A 346 -12.63 12.93 -14.49
C LYS A 346 -13.54 11.87 -15.16
N GLY A 347 -13.00 10.71 -15.52
CA GLY A 347 -13.75 9.56 -16.05
C GLY A 347 -14.16 8.56 -14.97
N GLY A 348 -13.86 8.83 -13.70
CA GLY A 348 -14.18 7.96 -12.58
C GLY A 348 -13.22 6.78 -12.38
N LYS A 349 -12.11 6.72 -13.12
CA LYS A 349 -11.11 5.64 -13.01
C LYS A 349 -10.12 5.97 -11.90
N ALA A 350 -9.84 5.01 -11.03
CA ALA A 350 -8.87 5.17 -9.98
C ALA A 350 -7.44 5.20 -10.56
N SER A 351 -6.69 6.26 -10.27
CA SER A 351 -5.28 6.46 -10.66
C SER A 351 -4.29 6.09 -9.54
N MET A 352 -4.76 5.95 -8.30
CA MET A 352 -3.95 5.53 -7.14
C MET A 352 -4.82 4.85 -6.09
N ASP A 353 -4.41 3.70 -5.54
CA ASP A 353 -5.06 3.09 -4.36
C ASP A 353 -4.57 3.78 -3.08
N LEU A 354 -5.46 4.54 -2.46
CA LEU A 354 -5.20 5.28 -1.23
C LEU A 354 -5.39 4.44 0.03
N ALA A 355 -6.10 3.31 -0.08
CA ALA A 355 -6.30 2.40 1.02
C ALA A 355 -5.18 1.34 1.09
N ARG A 356 -4.58 0.94 -0.03
CA ARG A 356 -3.50 -0.07 -0.06
C ARG A 356 -3.91 -1.34 0.70
N LYS A 357 -3.10 -1.79 1.68
CA LYS A 357 -3.40 -2.93 2.57
C LYS A 357 -4.13 -2.52 3.87
N GLU A 358 -4.68 -1.31 3.91
CA GLU A 358 -5.43 -0.79 5.05
C GLU A 358 -6.95 -0.84 4.78
N THR A 359 -7.72 -1.06 5.84
CA THR A 359 -9.17 -0.84 5.88
C THR A 359 -9.55 0.35 6.75
N SER A 360 -10.71 0.93 6.47
CA SER A 360 -11.20 2.18 7.06
C SER A 360 -12.73 2.28 7.15
N ASN A 361 -13.44 1.21 6.81
CA ASN A 361 -14.87 1.22 6.62
C ASN A 361 -15.66 1.28 7.94
N MET A 362 -16.69 2.11 7.90
CA MET A 362 -17.67 2.32 8.97
C MET A 362 -18.30 1.02 9.47
N ARG A 363 -18.52 0.07 8.54
CA ARG A 363 -19.21 -1.19 8.80
C ARG A 363 -18.59 -2.01 9.91
N ILE A 364 -17.27 -1.89 10.13
CA ILE A 364 -16.58 -2.59 11.21
C ILE A 364 -17.13 -2.13 12.56
N PHE A 365 -17.23 -0.82 12.78
CA PHE A 365 -17.76 -0.24 14.01
C PHE A 365 -19.27 -0.40 14.13
N GLU A 366 -20.00 -0.23 13.02
CA GLU A 366 -21.47 -0.38 13.00
C GLU A 366 -21.88 -1.81 13.36
N THR A 367 -21.19 -2.83 12.82
CA THR A 367 -21.53 -4.24 13.04
C THR A 367 -21.16 -4.68 14.46
N THR A 368 -19.94 -4.34 14.91
CA THR A 368 -19.46 -4.69 16.27
C THR A 368 -20.24 -3.93 17.33
N GLY A 369 -20.48 -2.62 17.15
CA GLY A 369 -21.25 -1.79 18.07
C GLY A 369 -22.71 -2.24 18.18
N SER A 370 -23.30 -2.72 17.07
CA SER A 370 -24.60 -3.36 17.11
C SER A 370 -24.60 -4.70 17.86
N GLY A 371 -23.45 -5.32 18.11
CA GLY A 371 -23.35 -6.62 18.78
C GLY A 371 -23.59 -7.80 17.85
N VAL A 372 -23.17 -7.69 16.60
CA VAL A 372 -23.21 -8.77 15.61
C VAL A 372 -21.78 -9.29 15.41
N PHE A 373 -21.62 -10.61 15.27
CA PHE A 373 -20.33 -11.20 14.93
C PHE A 373 -19.87 -10.68 13.58
N LEU A 374 -18.75 -9.95 13.54
CA LEU A 374 -18.19 -9.41 12.32
C LEU A 374 -17.25 -10.42 11.66
N LEU A 375 -17.54 -10.77 10.41
CA LEU A 375 -16.62 -11.44 9.51
C LEU A 375 -16.20 -10.44 8.42
N THR A 376 -14.95 -9.99 8.46
CA THR A 376 -14.41 -8.97 7.54
C THR A 376 -13.23 -9.49 6.74
N GLU A 377 -12.89 -8.83 5.64
CA GLU A 377 -11.69 -9.14 4.87
C GLU A 377 -10.43 -8.81 5.69
N TYR A 378 -9.39 -9.65 5.62
CA TYR A 378 -8.12 -9.38 6.29
C TYR A 378 -7.39 -8.17 5.67
N HIS A 379 -6.94 -7.24 6.52
CA HIS A 379 -6.11 -6.08 6.16
C HIS A 379 -5.08 -5.82 7.28
N ASP A 380 -3.91 -5.26 6.93
CA ASP A 380 -2.73 -5.17 7.82
C ASP A 380 -2.99 -4.28 9.05
N ASN A 381 -3.81 -3.25 8.89
CA ASN A 381 -4.14 -2.33 9.97
C ASN A 381 -5.34 -2.79 10.83
N LEU A 382 -5.98 -3.93 10.52
CA LEU A 382 -7.19 -4.37 11.23
C LEU A 382 -6.93 -4.54 12.74
N SER A 383 -5.75 -5.04 13.11
CA SER A 383 -5.30 -5.19 14.49
C SER A 383 -5.17 -3.88 15.28
N ARG A 384 -5.14 -2.72 14.60
CA ARG A 384 -5.21 -1.40 15.24
C ARG A 384 -6.63 -1.05 15.70
N TYR A 385 -7.64 -1.74 15.17
CA TYR A 385 -9.05 -1.55 15.50
C TYR A 385 -9.54 -2.64 16.47
N PHE A 386 -9.39 -3.89 16.02
CA PHE A 386 -9.90 -5.08 16.68
C PHE A 386 -8.90 -6.23 16.47
N GLU A 387 -8.74 -7.08 17.48
CA GLU A 387 -7.85 -8.24 17.40
C GLU A 387 -8.51 -9.40 16.61
N PRO A 388 -7.98 -9.79 15.42
CA PRO A 388 -8.54 -10.88 14.63
C PRO A 388 -8.52 -12.22 15.38
N GLY A 389 -9.60 -12.99 15.25
CA GLY A 389 -9.83 -14.25 15.95
C GLY A 389 -10.28 -14.11 17.41
N LYS A 390 -10.26 -12.90 17.99
CA LYS A 390 -10.72 -12.65 19.37
C LYS A 390 -11.88 -11.66 19.47
N GLU A 391 -11.84 -10.59 18.69
CA GLU A 391 -12.86 -9.52 18.71
C GLU A 391 -13.63 -9.44 17.39
N VAL A 392 -13.00 -9.87 16.30
CA VAL A 392 -13.58 -9.98 14.95
C VAL A 392 -13.00 -11.22 14.26
N ALA A 393 -13.67 -11.77 13.25
CA ALA A 393 -13.09 -12.81 12.40
C ALA A 393 -12.72 -12.27 11.02
N THR A 394 -11.75 -12.92 10.37
CA THR A 394 -11.25 -12.51 9.07
C THR A 394 -11.30 -13.61 8.02
N PHE A 395 -11.38 -13.24 6.75
CA PHE A 395 -11.15 -14.11 5.61
C PHE A 395 -10.16 -13.49 4.61
N THR A 396 -9.48 -14.31 3.80
CA THR A 396 -8.48 -13.86 2.81
C THR A 396 -8.98 -13.91 1.37
N ASP A 397 -9.87 -14.86 1.06
CA ASP A 397 -10.43 -15.01 -0.29
C ASP A 397 -11.86 -15.57 -0.26
N LYS A 398 -12.44 -15.79 -1.44
CA LYS A 398 -13.85 -16.21 -1.58
C LYS A 398 -14.12 -17.63 -1.06
N ASN A 399 -13.15 -18.54 -1.19
CA ASN A 399 -13.31 -19.93 -0.73
C ASN A 399 -13.20 -19.94 0.80
N ASP A 400 -12.15 -19.30 1.32
CA ASP A 400 -11.95 -19.12 2.76
C ASP A 400 -13.14 -18.40 3.43
N LEU A 401 -13.72 -17.40 2.78
CA LEU A 401 -14.93 -16.72 3.24
C LEU A 401 -16.08 -17.69 3.54
N VAL A 402 -16.38 -18.59 2.60
CA VAL A 402 -17.50 -19.53 2.76
C VAL A 402 -17.17 -20.62 3.78
N ASP A 403 -15.93 -21.10 3.82
CA ASP A 403 -15.49 -22.07 4.82
C ASP A 403 -15.50 -21.49 6.23
N THR A 404 -15.08 -20.24 6.38
CA THR A 404 -15.14 -19.49 7.64
C THR A 404 -16.59 -19.26 8.10
N ILE A 405 -17.50 -18.93 7.18
CA ILE A 405 -18.94 -18.87 7.48
C ILE A 405 -19.43 -20.21 8.04
N ARG A 406 -19.15 -21.33 7.37
CA ARG A 406 -19.57 -22.67 7.82
C ARG A 406 -18.99 -23.00 9.19
N TYR A 407 -17.71 -22.72 9.39
CA TYR A 407 -17.02 -22.96 10.65
C TYR A 407 -17.71 -22.22 11.80
N TYR A 408 -17.92 -20.91 11.69
CA TYR A 408 -18.51 -20.15 12.78
C TYR A 408 -20.01 -20.40 12.97
N LEU A 409 -20.71 -20.92 11.97
CA LEU A 409 -22.08 -21.42 12.16
C LEU A 409 -22.11 -22.73 12.96
N ALA A 410 -21.12 -23.61 12.76
CA ALA A 410 -20.97 -24.84 13.53
C ALA A 410 -20.41 -24.62 14.96
N HIS A 411 -19.81 -23.46 15.25
CA HIS A 411 -19.20 -23.11 16.54
C HIS A 411 -19.89 -21.89 17.19
N PRO A 412 -21.14 -22.02 17.66
CA PRO A 412 -21.93 -20.89 18.16
C PRO A 412 -21.30 -20.21 19.38
N ASP A 413 -20.79 -20.96 20.35
CA ASP A 413 -20.20 -20.39 21.57
C ASP A 413 -18.97 -19.53 21.26
N GLN A 414 -18.11 -20.00 20.36
CA GLN A 414 -16.94 -19.24 19.91
C GLN A 414 -17.37 -17.97 19.16
N ARG A 415 -18.35 -18.08 18.27
CA ARG A 415 -18.89 -16.95 17.51
C ARG A 415 -19.50 -15.89 18.44
N GLU A 416 -20.27 -16.31 19.44
CA GLU A 416 -20.92 -15.41 20.40
C GLU A 416 -19.91 -14.73 21.31
N GLU A 417 -18.87 -15.44 21.74
CA GLU A 417 -17.80 -14.85 22.54
C GLU A 417 -17.00 -13.79 21.76
N ILE A 418 -16.68 -14.05 20.48
CA ILE A 418 -16.02 -13.06 19.62
C ILE A 418 -16.92 -11.84 19.42
N ALA A 419 -18.22 -12.04 19.12
CA ALA A 419 -19.17 -10.95 18.95
C ALA A 419 -19.30 -10.08 20.22
N ARG A 420 -19.34 -10.70 21.40
CA ARG A 420 -19.38 -10.02 22.69
C ARG A 420 -18.14 -9.17 22.90
N ARG A 421 -16.94 -9.73 22.70
CA ARG A 421 -15.67 -9.00 22.83
C ARG A 421 -15.55 -7.85 21.83
N GLY A 422 -15.93 -8.06 20.58
CA GLY A 422 -15.98 -7.01 19.57
C GLY A 422 -16.91 -5.86 19.96
N ARG A 423 -18.10 -6.16 20.49
CA ARG A 423 -19.03 -5.14 21.01
C ARG A 423 -18.42 -4.37 22.19
N GLU A 424 -17.82 -5.07 23.14
CA GLU A 424 -17.20 -4.44 24.31
C GLU A 424 -16.03 -3.52 23.92
N ARG A 425 -15.18 -3.94 22.99
CA ARG A 425 -14.12 -3.12 22.40
C ARG A 425 -14.71 -1.88 21.72
N CYS A 426 -15.76 -2.04 20.92
CA CYS A 426 -16.44 -0.94 20.24
C CYS A 426 -16.99 0.10 21.22
N LEU A 427 -17.80 -0.31 22.19
CA LEU A 427 -18.41 0.61 23.16
C LEU A 427 -17.40 1.23 24.14
N ARG A 428 -16.27 0.55 24.41
CA ARG A 428 -15.24 1.07 25.32
C ARG A 428 -14.34 2.12 24.67
N GLU A 429 -13.96 1.93 23.41
CA GLU A 429 -12.89 2.73 22.76
C GLU A 429 -13.34 3.51 21.53
N TYR A 430 -14.43 3.07 20.90
CA TYR A 430 -15.00 3.69 19.72
C TYR A 430 -16.39 4.25 19.96
N SER A 431 -16.84 4.39 21.20
CA SER A 431 -18.09 5.07 21.51
C SER A 431 -18.04 6.56 21.15
N MET A 432 -19.20 7.17 20.86
CA MET A 432 -19.24 8.56 20.42
C MET A 432 -18.65 9.50 21.48
N ALA A 433 -18.93 9.26 22.76
CA ALA A 433 -18.34 10.04 23.86
C ALA A 433 -16.80 9.99 23.85
N ARG A 434 -16.21 8.79 23.73
CA ARG A 434 -14.75 8.61 23.66
C ARG A 434 -14.13 9.24 22.43
N ARG A 435 -14.83 9.19 21.30
CA ARG A 435 -14.35 9.84 20.07
C ARG A 435 -14.46 11.36 20.13
N CYS A 436 -15.43 11.92 20.86
CA CYS A 436 -15.49 13.36 21.13
C CYS A 436 -14.29 13.81 21.99
N GLU A 437 -13.92 13.07 23.04
CA GLU A 437 -12.71 13.33 23.83
C GLU A 437 -11.43 13.30 22.96
N ALA A 438 -11.31 12.29 22.10
CA ALA A 438 -10.18 12.19 21.17
C ALA A 438 -10.17 13.33 20.14
N PHE A 439 -11.33 13.80 19.70
CA PHE A 439 -11.43 14.91 18.76
C PHE A 439 -11.07 16.24 19.43
N ASP A 440 -11.56 16.48 20.64
CA ASP A 440 -11.19 17.63 21.47
C ASP A 440 -9.67 17.73 21.66
N ALA A 441 -9.00 16.61 21.97
CA ALA A 441 -7.54 16.58 22.08
C ALA A 441 -6.84 17.02 20.78
N ILE A 442 -7.33 16.60 19.62
CA ILE A 442 -6.81 17.01 18.31
C ILE A 442 -7.08 18.51 18.07
N ILE A 443 -8.29 18.99 18.36
CA ILE A 443 -8.65 20.40 18.20
C ILE A 443 -7.73 21.28 19.06
N LYS A 444 -7.55 20.94 20.34
CA LYS A 444 -6.68 21.67 21.27
C LYS A 444 -5.23 21.71 20.79
N LYS A 445 -4.70 20.59 20.29
CA LYS A 445 -3.36 20.51 19.69
C LYS A 445 -3.17 21.53 18.56
N HIS A 446 -4.15 21.63 17.66
CA HIS A 446 -4.06 22.47 16.45
C HIS A 446 -4.50 23.92 16.66
N LEU A 447 -5.21 24.23 17.75
CA LEU A 447 -5.43 25.60 18.21
C LEU A 447 -4.21 26.14 18.98
N GLY A 448 -3.58 25.33 19.84
CA GLY A 448 -2.45 25.76 20.68
C GLY A 448 -1.14 26.02 19.91
N SER A 449 -0.89 25.32 18.80
CA SER A 449 0.30 25.52 17.96
C SER A 449 0.35 26.90 17.27
N LYS A 450 -0.80 27.56 17.11
CA LYS A 450 -0.88 28.94 16.56
C LYS A 450 -0.39 30.01 17.53
N ALA A 451 -0.27 29.73 18.83
CA ALA A 451 0.17 30.71 19.85
C ALA A 451 1.70 30.81 19.99
N ASN A 452 2.48 29.82 19.55
CA ASN A 452 3.91 29.68 19.87
C ASN A 452 4.89 29.84 18.69
N HIS A 453 4.47 30.43 17.56
CA HIS A 453 5.39 30.71 16.45
C HIS A 453 6.17 32.02 16.68
N GLY A 454 7.16 31.94 17.57
CA GLY A 454 8.14 32.99 17.79
C GLY A 454 9.20 32.57 18.81
N THR A 455 10.16 31.72 18.42
CA THR A 455 11.60 31.77 18.79
C THR A 455 12.31 30.51 18.29
N ALA A 456 13.43 30.70 17.59
CA ALA A 456 14.37 29.65 17.22
C ALA A 456 15.16 29.14 18.44
N ALA A 457 15.53 27.86 18.46
CA ALA A 457 16.40 27.28 19.49
C ALA A 457 17.57 26.51 18.88
N THR A 458 18.74 26.73 19.49
CA THR A 458 20.10 26.28 19.16
C THR A 458 20.44 24.91 19.77
N HIS A 459 21.39 24.19 19.18
CA HIS A 459 21.90 22.88 19.65
C HIS A 459 23.09 23.01 20.63
N PRO A 460 23.26 22.10 21.62
CA PRO A 460 24.52 21.92 22.37
C PRO A 460 25.32 20.63 21.96
N PRO A 461 26.63 20.53 22.27
CA PRO A 461 27.53 19.46 21.81
C PRO A 461 27.70 18.29 22.79
N LEU A 462 28.25 17.16 22.33
CA LEU A 462 28.47 15.91 23.09
C LEU A 462 29.98 15.52 23.17
N ILE A 463 30.42 15.09 24.37
CA ILE A 463 31.76 14.59 24.73
C ILE A 463 31.71 13.05 24.86
N ILE A 464 32.80 12.34 24.50
CA ILE A 464 32.96 10.87 24.58
C ILE A 464 33.96 10.52 25.70
N SER A 465 33.66 9.49 26.51
CA SER A 465 34.54 8.92 27.53
C SER A 465 35.02 7.50 27.15
N SER A 466 36.30 7.26 27.41
CA SER A 466 37.06 6.01 27.24
C SER A 466 36.88 5.05 28.43
N ASP A 467 36.75 3.74 28.17
CA ASP A 467 37.36 2.68 28.99
C ASP A 467 37.21 1.29 28.31
N ALA A 468 38.31 0.53 28.22
CA ALA A 468 38.36 -0.86 27.78
C ALA A 468 39.36 -1.67 28.64
N PRO A 469 39.16 -2.99 28.89
CA PRO A 469 40.03 -3.79 29.77
C PRO A 469 41.21 -4.47 29.06
N ARG A 470 42.25 -4.82 29.85
CA ARG A 470 43.60 -5.24 29.46
C ARG A 470 43.87 -6.77 29.55
N ASP A 471 44.77 -7.21 28.67
CA ASP A 471 45.80 -8.28 28.76
C ASP A 471 45.63 -9.64 28.04
N HIS A 472 46.42 -9.77 26.96
CA HIS A 472 47.16 -10.94 26.44
C HIS A 472 48.31 -10.38 25.58
N GLU A 473 49.35 -11.14 25.21
CA GLU A 473 50.53 -10.65 24.44
C GLU A 473 50.19 -9.74 23.24
N SER A 474 49.05 -9.96 22.58
CA SER A 474 48.51 -9.09 21.51
C SER A 474 48.19 -7.67 21.98
N ALA A 475 47.72 -7.51 23.22
CA ALA A 475 47.44 -6.23 23.85
C ALA A 475 48.72 -5.45 24.16
N GLN A 476 49.86 -6.11 24.37
CA GLN A 476 51.14 -5.42 24.55
C GLN A 476 51.61 -4.84 23.22
N VAL A 477 51.61 -5.63 22.14
CA VAL A 477 51.99 -5.17 20.79
C VAL A 477 51.07 -4.04 20.31
N VAL A 478 49.77 -4.13 20.59
CA VAL A 478 48.79 -3.07 20.28
C VAL A 478 49.01 -1.82 21.14
N ARG A 479 49.36 -1.96 22.43
CA ARG A 479 49.67 -0.80 23.29
C ARG A 479 50.99 -0.11 22.90
N GLU A 480 51.99 -0.88 22.50
CA GLU A 480 53.26 -0.36 21.98
C GLU A 480 53.02 0.36 20.64
N ALA A 481 52.17 -0.17 19.77
CA ALA A 481 51.74 0.52 18.56
C ALA A 481 51.00 1.83 18.87
N PHE A 482 50.08 1.83 19.84
CA PHE A 482 49.42 3.07 20.27
C PHE A 482 50.39 4.05 20.94
N ALA A 483 51.43 3.59 21.64
CA ALA A 483 52.48 4.46 22.15
C ALA A 483 53.31 5.09 21.02
N CYS A 484 53.60 4.34 19.96
CA CYS A 484 54.24 4.85 18.74
C CYS A 484 53.33 5.86 18.01
N LEU A 485 52.03 5.58 17.87
CA LEU A 485 51.04 6.52 17.29
C LEU A 485 50.95 7.81 18.12
N ASN A 486 50.93 7.70 19.45
CA ASN A 486 50.87 8.87 20.33
C ASN A 486 52.18 9.69 20.33
N ALA A 487 53.28 9.10 19.87
CA ALA A 487 54.55 9.78 19.62
C ALA A 487 54.73 10.22 18.15
N ASP A 488 53.66 10.14 17.35
CA ASP A 488 53.60 10.43 15.91
C ASP A 488 54.53 9.58 15.02
N ASN A 489 55.00 8.45 15.56
CA ASN A 489 55.79 7.45 14.83
C ASN A 489 54.86 6.38 14.24
N ASN A 490 54.13 6.78 13.20
CA ASN A 490 53.04 6.01 12.62
C ASN A 490 53.50 4.77 11.84
N GLU A 491 54.73 4.75 11.31
CA GLU A 491 55.27 3.58 10.58
C GLU A 491 55.61 2.42 11.51
N GLU A 492 56.29 2.69 12.63
CA GLU A 492 56.62 1.64 13.62
C GLU A 492 55.32 1.09 14.25
N ALA A 493 54.33 1.95 14.49
CA ALA A 493 53.02 1.51 14.98
C ALA A 493 52.32 0.53 14.03
N LEU A 494 52.38 0.80 12.73
CA LEU A 494 51.78 -0.06 11.71
C LEU A 494 52.45 -1.44 11.70
N CYS A 495 53.79 -1.46 11.74
CA CYS A 495 54.57 -2.69 11.73
C CYS A 495 54.23 -3.61 12.91
N ARG A 496 54.04 -3.03 14.11
CA ARG A 496 53.64 -3.78 15.31
C ARG A 496 52.23 -4.35 15.20
N LEU A 497 51.26 -3.58 14.71
CA LEU A 497 49.89 -4.05 14.54
C LEU A 497 49.79 -5.21 13.53
N ASP A 498 50.58 -5.14 12.47
CA ASP A 498 50.69 -6.17 11.45
C ASP A 498 51.24 -7.50 12.00
N GLU A 499 52.23 -7.45 12.89
CA GLU A 499 52.78 -8.63 13.58
C GLU A 499 51.74 -9.32 14.49
N ALA A 500 50.90 -8.54 15.17
CA ALA A 500 49.84 -9.08 16.03
C ALA A 500 48.75 -9.82 15.23
N ILE A 501 48.41 -9.32 14.04
CA ILE A 501 47.42 -9.92 13.15
C ILE A 501 47.92 -11.27 12.61
N ALA A 502 49.21 -11.36 12.24
CA ALA A 502 49.83 -12.60 11.76
C ALA A 502 49.76 -13.73 12.82
N GLY A 503 50.01 -13.40 14.09
CA GLY A 503 49.94 -14.36 15.20
C GLY A 503 48.55 -14.97 15.43
N LEU A 504 47.49 -14.14 15.35
CA LEU A 504 46.10 -14.61 15.51
C LEU A 504 45.65 -15.50 14.34
N GLN A 505 46.03 -15.16 13.11
CA GLN A 505 45.71 -15.99 11.95
C GLN A 505 46.45 -17.34 12.00
N TYR A 506 47.68 -17.37 12.53
CA TYR A 506 48.42 -18.61 12.72
C TYR A 506 47.71 -19.54 13.71
N ALA A 507 47.25 -19.01 14.86
CA ALA A 507 46.49 -19.79 15.84
C ALA A 507 45.19 -20.39 15.25
N LYS A 508 44.49 -19.61 14.40
CA LYS A 508 43.32 -20.08 13.66
C LYS A 508 43.67 -21.22 12.70
N ALA A 509 44.76 -21.13 11.96
CA ALA A 509 45.20 -22.19 11.06
C ALA A 509 45.53 -23.49 11.81
N VAL A 510 46.19 -23.40 12.98
CA VAL A 510 46.44 -24.55 13.86
C VAL A 510 45.12 -25.19 14.31
N ALA A 511 44.13 -24.40 14.69
CA ALA A 511 42.82 -24.91 15.09
C ALA A 511 42.08 -25.61 13.94
N LEU A 512 42.09 -25.03 12.74
CA LEU A 512 41.48 -25.62 11.54
C LEU A 512 42.15 -26.95 11.16
N ALA A 513 43.47 -27.02 11.25
CA ALA A 513 44.23 -28.25 11.00
C ALA A 513 43.86 -29.36 11.99
N ARG A 514 43.76 -29.04 13.28
CA ARG A 514 43.33 -30.00 14.33
C ARG A 514 41.90 -30.50 14.15
N LEU A 515 41.05 -29.70 13.51
CA LEU A 515 39.67 -30.05 13.18
C LEU A 515 39.53 -30.83 11.85
N GLY A 516 40.64 -31.23 11.22
CA GLY A 516 40.63 -31.96 9.95
C GLY A 516 40.24 -31.12 8.73
N ARG A 517 40.16 -29.79 8.87
CA ARG A 517 39.81 -28.85 7.78
C ARG A 517 41.07 -28.38 7.07
N GLU A 518 41.78 -29.35 6.48
CA GLU A 518 43.15 -29.19 5.99
C GLU A 518 43.29 -28.19 4.82
N ARG A 519 42.26 -28.04 3.98
CA ARG A 519 42.27 -27.05 2.88
C ARG A 519 42.23 -25.63 3.44
N GLU A 520 41.32 -25.38 4.37
CA GLU A 520 41.11 -24.05 4.96
C GLU A 520 42.25 -23.64 5.91
N ALA A 521 42.88 -24.62 6.56
CA ALA A 521 44.10 -24.41 7.31
C ALA A 521 45.24 -23.96 6.40
N ARG A 522 45.43 -24.60 5.23
CA ARG A 522 46.43 -24.20 4.23
C ARG A 522 46.15 -22.83 3.62
N ASP A 523 44.90 -22.54 3.29
CA ASP A 523 44.50 -21.23 2.75
C ASP A 523 44.69 -20.09 3.78
N SER A 524 44.60 -20.39 5.07
CA SER A 524 44.93 -19.43 6.12
C SER A 524 46.44 -19.25 6.29
N LEU A 525 47.24 -20.31 6.16
CA LEU A 525 48.71 -20.23 6.25
C LEU A 525 49.34 -19.54 5.05
N HIS A 526 48.81 -19.76 3.84
CA HIS A 526 49.29 -19.07 2.63
C HIS A 526 49.11 -17.55 2.74
N ARG A 527 47.96 -17.09 3.22
CA ARG A 527 47.72 -15.66 3.44
C ARG A 527 48.68 -15.04 4.46
N ILE A 528 49.10 -15.78 5.49
CA ILE A 528 50.11 -15.31 6.44
C ILE A 528 51.48 -15.19 5.76
N LEU A 529 51.87 -16.17 4.94
CA LEU A 529 53.18 -16.19 4.29
C LEU A 529 53.30 -15.24 3.10
N ASP A 530 52.20 -14.91 2.42
CA ASP A 530 52.18 -13.91 1.35
C ASP A 530 52.45 -12.50 1.91
N SER A 531 51.96 -12.21 3.11
CA SER A 531 52.16 -10.93 3.79
C SER A 531 53.42 -10.91 4.67
N PHE A 532 53.79 -12.05 5.27
CA PHE A 532 54.95 -12.19 6.16
C PHE A 532 55.77 -13.44 5.80
N PRO A 533 56.58 -13.38 4.71
CA PRO A 533 57.28 -14.56 4.18
C PRO A 533 58.27 -15.21 5.14
N ALA A 534 58.73 -14.45 6.14
CA ALA A 534 59.68 -14.86 7.18
C ALA A 534 59.02 -15.43 8.45
N TYR A 535 57.68 -15.53 8.50
CA TYR A 535 56.97 -16.05 9.68
C TYR A 535 57.13 -17.58 9.79
N GLN A 536 58.25 -17.99 10.38
CA GLN A 536 58.78 -19.37 10.38
C GLN A 536 57.73 -20.41 10.81
N LYS A 537 56.94 -20.10 11.84
CA LYS A 537 55.94 -21.02 12.41
C LYS A 537 54.83 -21.37 11.40
N ALA A 538 54.38 -20.42 10.58
CA ALA A 538 53.36 -20.66 9.56
C ALA A 538 53.90 -21.49 8.39
N ARG A 539 55.17 -21.27 8.02
CA ARG A 539 55.84 -22.04 6.96
C ARG A 539 55.97 -23.51 7.35
N THR A 540 56.48 -23.79 8.56
CA THR A 540 56.61 -25.17 9.05
C THR A 540 55.28 -25.93 9.07
N LEU A 541 54.19 -25.29 9.54
CA LEU A 541 52.88 -25.95 9.58
C LEU A 541 52.28 -26.19 8.19
N ALA A 542 52.54 -25.29 7.23
CA ALA A 542 52.07 -25.45 5.85
C ALA A 542 52.76 -26.64 5.15
N GLU A 543 54.07 -26.79 5.37
CA GLU A 543 54.88 -27.91 4.86
C GLU A 543 54.41 -29.25 5.44
N GLU A 544 54.12 -29.33 6.75
CA GLU A 544 53.59 -30.52 7.39
C GLU A 544 52.21 -30.96 6.85
N LEU A 545 51.33 -30.00 6.56
CA LEU A 545 50.00 -30.26 6.01
C LEU A 545 50.03 -30.68 4.54
N ALA A 546 50.99 -30.16 3.76
CA ALA A 546 51.20 -30.57 2.38
C ALA A 546 51.68 -32.03 2.30
N ALA A 547 52.65 -32.43 3.13
CA ALA A 547 53.17 -33.79 3.17
C ALA A 547 52.10 -34.84 3.56
N LYS A 548 51.14 -34.48 4.42
CA LYS A 548 50.01 -35.36 4.78
C LYS A 548 48.97 -35.53 3.66
N ALA A 549 48.82 -34.53 2.79
CA ALA A 549 47.85 -34.57 1.70
C ALA A 549 48.31 -35.50 0.56
N GLU A 550 49.61 -35.54 0.26
CA GLU A 550 50.18 -36.42 -0.77
C GLU A 550 50.03 -37.91 -0.40
N GLN A 551 50.13 -38.27 0.88
CA GLN A 551 49.94 -39.66 1.34
C GLN A 551 48.48 -40.16 1.23
N ARG A 552 47.48 -39.28 1.03
CA ARG A 552 46.04 -39.64 0.96
C ARG A 552 45.50 -39.83 -0.47
N ALA A 553 46.23 -39.44 -1.50
CA ALA A 553 45.72 -39.39 -2.88
C ALA A 553 45.72 -40.74 -3.64
N GLU A 554 46.18 -41.84 -3.05
CA GLU A 554 46.44 -43.10 -3.78
C GLU A 554 45.31 -44.17 -3.79
N LYS A 555 44.03 -43.87 -3.50
CA LYS A 555 42.94 -44.88 -3.67
C LYS A 555 41.64 -44.35 -4.31
N PRO A 556 41.10 -45.00 -5.35
CA PRO A 556 39.89 -44.53 -6.05
C PRO A 556 38.60 -45.21 -5.52
N PRO A 557 37.44 -44.53 -5.55
CA PRO A 557 36.14 -45.16 -5.42
C PRO A 557 35.38 -45.28 -6.76
N ARG A 558 34.53 -46.32 -6.81
CA ARG A 558 33.79 -46.85 -7.96
C ARG A 558 32.48 -46.10 -8.24
N GLY A 559 32.13 -46.06 -9.53
CA GLY A 559 30.73 -46.16 -9.98
C GLY A 559 30.09 -44.87 -10.47
N GLN A 560 30.45 -44.42 -11.68
CA GLN A 560 29.55 -43.63 -12.53
C GLN A 560 29.66 -44.11 -13.97
N THR A 561 28.51 -44.51 -14.50
CA THR A 561 28.31 -44.95 -15.87
C THR A 561 28.66 -43.82 -16.82
N VAL A 562 29.53 -44.12 -17.78
CA VAL A 562 30.00 -43.21 -18.82
C VAL A 562 28.83 -42.84 -19.75
N CYS A 563 28.43 -41.57 -19.75
CA CYS A 563 27.80 -40.95 -20.92
C CYS A 563 28.89 -40.21 -21.69
N LYS A 564 29.08 -40.61 -22.95
CA LYS A 564 30.03 -40.02 -23.90
C LYS A 564 29.78 -38.51 -24.04
N ALA A 565 30.81 -37.71 -23.81
CA ALA A 565 30.83 -36.31 -24.20
C ALA A 565 30.88 -36.23 -25.74
N VAL A 566 29.75 -35.87 -26.36
CA VAL A 566 29.76 -35.13 -27.63
C VAL A 566 29.88 -33.67 -27.22
N THR A 567 30.93 -33.00 -27.67
CA THR A 567 31.06 -31.53 -27.54
C THR A 567 30.07 -30.89 -28.52
N GLU A 568 28.81 -30.80 -28.13
CA GLU A 568 27.76 -30.17 -28.92
C GLU A 568 27.95 -28.65 -28.91
N ASN A 569 27.89 -28.00 -30.08
CA ASN A 569 27.90 -26.54 -30.21
C ASN A 569 26.48 -25.99 -30.37
N ALA A 570 26.28 -24.69 -30.12
CA ALA A 570 24.94 -24.09 -30.10
C ALA A 570 24.20 -24.19 -31.45
N GLU A 571 24.91 -24.21 -32.59
CA GLU A 571 24.33 -24.38 -33.92
C GLU A 571 23.75 -25.80 -34.13
N GLU A 572 24.44 -26.83 -33.66
CA GLU A 572 23.97 -28.22 -33.74
C GLU A 572 22.71 -28.43 -32.88
N LEU A 573 22.69 -27.85 -31.69
CA LEU A 573 21.53 -27.85 -30.80
C LEU A 573 20.34 -27.11 -31.43
N LEU A 574 20.57 -25.95 -32.05
CA LEU A 574 19.53 -25.22 -32.78
C LEU A 574 18.96 -26.03 -33.93
N ASN A 575 19.80 -26.67 -34.74
CA ASN A 575 19.36 -27.50 -35.86
C ASN A 575 18.48 -28.68 -35.40
N ARG A 576 18.81 -29.30 -34.27
CA ARG A 576 18.00 -30.37 -33.68
C ARG A 576 16.70 -29.84 -33.09
N ALA A 577 16.75 -28.69 -32.41
CA ALA A 577 15.55 -28.05 -31.89
C ALA A 577 14.57 -27.67 -33.00
N THR A 578 15.06 -27.14 -34.13
CA THR A 578 14.22 -26.82 -35.30
C THR A 578 13.54 -28.06 -35.86
N LYS A 579 14.26 -29.19 -35.98
CA LYS A 579 13.65 -30.48 -36.37
C LYS A 579 12.60 -30.96 -35.37
N ALA A 580 12.83 -30.80 -34.07
CA ALA A 580 11.85 -31.13 -33.05
C ALA A 580 10.58 -30.25 -33.16
N VAL A 581 10.73 -28.95 -33.44
CA VAL A 581 9.60 -28.05 -33.72
C VAL A 581 8.82 -28.49 -34.97
N GLU A 582 9.50 -28.88 -36.05
CA GLU A 582 8.87 -29.41 -37.28
C GLU A 582 8.07 -30.70 -37.04
N GLN A 583 8.45 -31.47 -36.00
CA GLN A 583 7.81 -32.71 -35.59
C GLN A 583 6.74 -32.52 -34.49
N ASP A 584 6.40 -31.27 -34.15
CA ASP A 584 5.52 -30.91 -33.03
C ASP A 584 6.02 -31.40 -31.64
N ASP A 585 7.31 -31.76 -31.50
CA ASP A 585 7.94 -32.09 -30.21
C ASP A 585 8.52 -30.84 -29.55
N TYR A 586 7.61 -30.01 -29.04
CA TYR A 586 7.95 -28.74 -28.41
C TYR A 586 8.70 -28.90 -27.07
N VAL A 587 8.55 -30.04 -26.40
CA VAL A 587 9.23 -30.30 -25.12
C VAL A 587 10.72 -30.55 -25.37
N GLU A 588 11.05 -31.37 -26.36
CA GLU A 588 12.44 -31.61 -26.74
C GLU A 588 13.08 -30.37 -27.36
N ALA A 589 12.35 -29.66 -28.23
CA ALA A 589 12.82 -28.40 -28.79
C ALA A 589 13.21 -27.40 -27.69
N PHE A 590 12.34 -27.24 -26.68
CA PHE A 590 12.59 -26.31 -25.57
C PHE A 590 13.84 -26.68 -24.75
N LYS A 591 14.02 -27.97 -24.45
CA LYS A 591 15.22 -28.46 -23.73
C LYS A 591 16.50 -28.16 -24.49
N LEU A 592 16.54 -28.48 -25.78
CA LEU A 592 17.71 -28.25 -26.63
C LEU A 592 18.05 -26.76 -26.74
N LEU A 593 17.04 -25.90 -26.88
CA LEU A 593 17.21 -24.45 -26.93
C LEU A 593 17.72 -23.88 -25.60
N ASN A 594 17.29 -24.40 -24.46
CA ASN A 594 17.81 -23.98 -23.15
C ASN A 594 19.28 -24.39 -22.97
N ILE A 595 19.67 -25.59 -23.41
CA ILE A 595 21.08 -26.02 -23.40
C ILE A 595 21.91 -25.10 -24.30
N ALA A 596 21.42 -24.78 -25.50
CA ALA A 596 22.11 -23.89 -26.43
C ALA A 596 22.33 -22.48 -25.85
N LYS A 597 21.34 -21.92 -25.13
CA LYS A 597 21.48 -20.63 -24.45
C LYS A 597 22.50 -20.66 -23.31
N ALA A 598 22.56 -21.75 -22.55
CA ALA A 598 23.53 -21.90 -21.47
C ALA A 598 24.99 -21.86 -21.96
N LEU A 599 25.24 -22.18 -23.25
CA LEU A 599 26.57 -22.05 -23.87
C LEU A 599 27.01 -20.59 -24.09
N ARG A 600 26.10 -19.61 -24.00
CA ARG A 600 26.36 -18.17 -24.19
C ARG A 600 27.04 -17.83 -25.52
N GLN A 601 26.76 -18.63 -26.55
CA GLN A 601 27.24 -18.41 -27.91
C GLN A 601 26.15 -17.67 -28.71
N PRO A 602 26.46 -16.52 -29.34
CA PRO A 602 25.51 -15.84 -30.19
C PRO A 602 25.31 -16.65 -31.48
N VAL A 603 24.09 -17.17 -31.68
CA VAL A 603 23.69 -17.92 -32.88
C VAL A 603 22.41 -17.32 -33.45
N GLU A 604 22.45 -16.90 -34.72
CA GLU A 604 21.31 -16.31 -35.41
C GLU A 604 20.17 -17.34 -35.51
N GLY A 605 18.96 -16.93 -35.13
CA GLY A 605 17.76 -17.76 -35.14
C GLY A 605 17.52 -18.56 -33.86
N LEU A 606 18.45 -18.56 -32.91
CA LEU A 606 18.30 -19.30 -31.65
C LEU A 606 17.14 -18.76 -30.80
N ASP A 607 17.08 -17.45 -30.62
CA ASP A 607 16.04 -16.82 -29.81
C ASP A 607 14.72 -16.66 -30.60
N LEU A 608 14.78 -16.60 -31.93
CA LEU A 608 13.61 -16.79 -32.80
C LEU A 608 12.96 -18.19 -32.62
N ALA A 609 13.76 -19.25 -32.55
CA ALA A 609 13.25 -20.60 -32.31
C ALA A 609 12.61 -20.71 -30.91
N ARG A 610 13.24 -20.12 -29.89
CA ARG A 610 12.66 -20.00 -28.53
C ARG A 610 11.33 -19.26 -28.55
N ALA A 611 11.25 -18.12 -29.23
CA ALA A 611 10.02 -17.35 -29.37
C ALA A 611 8.90 -18.17 -30.03
N THR A 612 9.23 -18.99 -31.03
CA THR A 612 8.27 -19.88 -31.69
C THR A 612 7.69 -20.90 -30.72
N VAL A 613 8.52 -21.51 -29.87
CA VAL A 613 8.07 -22.43 -28.81
C VAL A 613 7.19 -21.70 -27.79
N PHE A 614 7.56 -20.49 -27.37
CA PHE A 614 6.75 -19.68 -26.44
C PHE A 614 5.38 -19.29 -27.02
N VAL A 615 5.30 -18.93 -28.30
CA VAL A 615 4.01 -18.65 -28.97
C VAL A 615 3.10 -19.87 -28.92
N LYS A 616 3.63 -21.07 -29.17
CA LYS A 616 2.88 -22.33 -29.10
C LYS A 616 2.43 -22.65 -27.67
N ALA A 617 3.27 -22.36 -26.69
CA ALA A 617 2.94 -22.45 -25.27
C ALA A 617 1.99 -21.33 -24.77
N LYS A 618 1.55 -20.42 -25.66
CA LYS A 618 0.72 -19.23 -25.34
C LYS A 618 1.38 -18.26 -24.35
N GLN A 619 2.71 -18.28 -24.26
CA GLN A 619 3.52 -17.38 -23.44
C GLN A 619 3.98 -16.18 -24.29
N ILE A 620 3.01 -15.34 -24.69
CA ILE A 620 3.24 -14.28 -25.68
C ILE A 620 4.25 -13.23 -25.20
N LEU A 621 4.30 -12.91 -23.90
CA LEU A 621 5.29 -11.99 -23.35
C LEU A 621 6.71 -12.59 -23.39
N ALA A 622 6.88 -13.87 -23.05
CA ALA A 622 8.17 -14.55 -23.16
C ALA A 622 8.66 -14.64 -24.61
N ALA A 623 7.73 -14.86 -25.56
CA ALA A 623 8.03 -14.83 -26.98
C ALA A 623 8.51 -13.44 -27.44
N ARG A 624 7.89 -12.36 -26.94
CA ARG A 624 8.33 -10.99 -27.22
C ARG A 624 9.77 -10.77 -26.77
N GLU A 625 10.10 -11.14 -25.53
CA GLU A 625 11.44 -10.90 -24.98
C GLU A 625 12.53 -11.69 -25.71
N ALA A 626 12.27 -12.95 -26.06
CA ALA A 626 13.19 -13.74 -26.88
C ALA A 626 13.45 -13.07 -28.25
N LEU A 627 12.42 -12.51 -28.90
CA LEU A 627 12.62 -11.80 -30.18
C LEU A 627 13.40 -10.50 -30.03
N LEU A 628 13.25 -9.78 -28.92
CA LEU A 628 14.06 -8.60 -28.64
C LEU A 628 15.52 -8.99 -28.39
N GLU A 629 15.78 -10.11 -27.72
CA GLU A 629 17.12 -10.65 -27.54
C GLU A 629 17.77 -11.01 -28.89
N GLU A 630 17.04 -11.72 -29.75
CA GLU A 630 17.46 -12.03 -31.13
C GLU A 630 17.84 -10.75 -31.89
N LEU A 631 16.97 -9.73 -31.89
CA LEU A 631 17.17 -8.51 -32.68
C LEU A 631 18.26 -7.58 -32.14
N ARG A 632 18.65 -7.73 -30.86
CA ARG A 632 19.80 -7.00 -30.29
C ARG A 632 21.12 -7.53 -30.84
N LEU A 633 21.25 -8.84 -30.99
CA LEU A 633 22.46 -9.48 -31.51
C LEU A 633 22.45 -9.56 -33.05
N PHE A 634 21.28 -9.80 -33.64
CA PHE A 634 21.06 -10.01 -35.07
C PHE A 634 19.98 -9.05 -35.61
N PRO A 635 20.27 -7.73 -35.69
CA PRO A 635 19.29 -6.75 -36.15
C PRO A 635 18.85 -6.94 -37.61
N ALA A 636 19.57 -7.74 -38.40
CA ALA A 636 19.20 -8.06 -39.78
C ALA A 636 18.14 -9.18 -39.89
N ASN A 637 17.82 -9.88 -38.79
CA ASN A 637 16.91 -11.02 -38.82
C ASN A 637 15.46 -10.59 -39.12
N SER A 638 15.08 -10.67 -40.39
CA SER A 638 13.76 -10.25 -40.89
C SER A 638 12.61 -11.12 -40.39
N ALA A 639 12.86 -12.41 -40.14
CA ALA A 639 11.86 -13.33 -39.62
C ALA A 639 11.51 -12.99 -38.16
N ALA A 640 12.52 -12.68 -37.34
CA ALA A 640 12.32 -12.22 -35.97
C ALA A 640 11.58 -10.89 -35.90
N ARG A 641 11.93 -9.93 -36.77
CA ARG A 641 11.21 -8.65 -36.87
C ARG A 641 9.74 -8.85 -37.24
N SER A 642 9.45 -9.66 -38.25
CA SER A 642 8.07 -9.93 -38.68
C SER A 642 7.23 -10.62 -37.60
N LEU A 643 7.83 -11.53 -36.84
CA LEU A 643 7.12 -12.18 -35.72
C LEU A 643 6.91 -11.21 -34.55
N LEU A 644 7.90 -10.36 -34.25
CA LEU A 644 7.79 -9.35 -33.20
C LEU A 644 6.67 -8.36 -33.52
N GLU A 645 6.57 -7.85 -34.75
CA GLU A 645 5.49 -6.96 -35.17
C GLU A 645 4.10 -7.59 -34.93
N LYS A 646 3.93 -8.87 -35.27
CA LYS A 646 2.68 -9.60 -35.00
C LYS A 646 2.37 -9.73 -33.51
N ILE A 647 3.38 -10.04 -32.70
CA ILE A 647 3.23 -10.15 -31.24
C ILE A 647 2.95 -8.78 -30.61
N GLU A 648 3.58 -7.72 -31.10
CA GLU A 648 3.31 -6.36 -30.64
C GLU A 648 1.87 -5.94 -30.93
N GLU A 649 1.31 -6.24 -32.10
CA GLU A 649 -0.12 -6.03 -32.37
C GLU A 649 -1.02 -6.80 -31.40
N LEU A 650 -0.68 -8.07 -31.07
CA LEU A 650 -1.43 -8.89 -30.12
C LEU A 650 -1.33 -8.38 -28.68
N THR A 651 -0.22 -7.75 -28.32
CA THR A 651 0.03 -7.22 -26.98
C THR A 651 -0.42 -5.77 -26.80
N LYS A 652 -0.63 -4.99 -27.87
CA LYS A 652 -1.16 -3.61 -27.82
C LYS A 652 -2.38 -3.42 -26.89
N PRO A 653 -3.40 -4.32 -26.85
CA PRO A 653 -4.54 -4.19 -25.95
C PRO A 653 -4.18 -4.40 -24.47
N LEU A 654 -3.14 -5.20 -24.18
CA LEU A 654 -2.62 -5.46 -22.83
C LEU A 654 -1.76 -4.29 -22.30
N LEU A 655 -1.43 -3.32 -23.16
CA LEU A 655 -0.45 -2.26 -22.92
C LEU A 655 -1.10 -0.87 -22.78
N ARG A 656 -2.39 -0.81 -22.43
CA ARG A 656 -3.04 0.48 -22.14
C ARG A 656 -2.41 1.04 -20.86
N THR A 657 -1.60 2.08 -21.02
CA THR A 657 -1.01 2.87 -19.92
C THR A 657 -2.12 3.33 -18.98
N GLU A 658 -2.23 2.71 -17.82
CA GLU A 658 -3.26 3.03 -16.81
C GLU A 658 -2.82 4.15 -15.84
N LEU A 659 -1.56 4.55 -15.92
CA LEU A 659 -0.93 5.52 -15.02
C LEU A 659 -1.10 6.95 -15.54
N GLY A 660 -1.56 7.89 -14.72
CA GLY A 660 -1.88 9.28 -15.09
C GLY A 660 -0.69 10.22 -15.30
N ASN A 661 0.57 9.72 -15.27
CA ASN A 661 1.76 10.56 -15.34
C ASN A 661 2.30 10.65 -16.79
N ASP A 662 2.04 11.77 -17.46
CA ASP A 662 2.43 11.96 -18.87
C ASP A 662 3.94 11.99 -19.10
N GLU A 663 4.70 12.45 -18.11
CA GLU A 663 6.15 12.45 -18.13
C GLU A 663 6.71 11.03 -18.10
N PHE A 664 6.21 10.20 -17.19
CA PHE A 664 6.53 8.77 -17.15
C PHE A 664 6.08 8.07 -18.42
N LYS A 665 4.89 8.36 -18.98
CA LYS A 665 4.44 7.76 -20.25
C LYS A 665 5.41 8.05 -21.40
N ASN A 666 5.92 9.28 -21.49
CA ASN A 666 6.88 9.65 -22.54
C ASN A 666 8.21 8.91 -22.35
N LEU A 667 8.70 8.84 -21.11
CA LEU A 667 9.89 8.06 -20.79
C LEU A 667 9.70 6.56 -21.08
N TYR A 668 8.57 6.00 -20.64
CA TYR A 668 8.19 4.59 -20.82
C TYR A 668 8.23 4.17 -22.29
N ARG A 669 7.70 5.00 -23.20
CA ARG A 669 7.75 4.73 -24.66
C ARG A 669 9.18 4.54 -25.18
N ILE A 670 10.14 5.28 -24.63
CA ILE A 670 11.55 5.24 -25.06
C ILE A 670 12.26 4.03 -24.47
N ILE A 671 12.03 3.71 -23.19
CA ILE A 671 12.75 2.65 -22.47
C ILE A 671 12.14 1.25 -22.67
N ARG A 672 10.86 1.14 -23.05
CA ARG A 672 10.13 -0.14 -23.18
C ARG A 672 10.80 -1.19 -24.08
N PRO A 673 11.47 -0.84 -25.20
CA PRO A 673 12.22 -1.83 -25.99
C PRO A 673 13.46 -2.38 -25.27
N HIS A 674 13.90 -1.70 -24.22
CA HIS A 674 15.15 -1.92 -23.50
C HIS A 674 14.94 -2.50 -22.09
N THR A 675 13.74 -2.97 -21.75
CA THR A 675 13.45 -3.54 -20.42
C THR A 675 12.40 -4.64 -20.48
N MET A 676 12.51 -5.61 -19.59
CA MET A 676 11.53 -6.68 -19.34
C MET A 676 10.63 -6.35 -18.14
N LEU A 677 10.94 -5.28 -17.41
CA LEU A 677 10.14 -4.80 -16.30
C LEU A 677 8.77 -4.37 -16.81
N GLN A 678 7.75 -4.79 -16.06
CA GLN A 678 6.38 -4.40 -16.35
C GLN A 678 6.15 -2.93 -15.92
N GLU A 679 5.12 -2.30 -16.49
CA GLU A 679 4.87 -0.86 -16.33
C GLU A 679 4.82 -0.41 -14.86
N HIS A 680 4.21 -1.22 -13.97
CA HIS A 680 4.14 -0.92 -12.53
C HIS A 680 5.48 -1.01 -11.80
N ARG A 681 6.37 -1.95 -12.16
CA ARG A 681 7.74 -2.06 -11.58
C ARG A 681 8.61 -0.88 -12.02
N LEU A 682 8.48 -0.47 -13.29
CA LEU A 682 9.12 0.75 -13.80
C LEU A 682 8.57 2.02 -13.14
N PHE A 683 7.26 2.11 -12.93
CA PHE A 683 6.65 3.27 -12.28
C PHE A 683 7.02 3.37 -10.81
N SER A 684 7.09 2.23 -10.10
CA SER A 684 7.61 2.16 -8.74
C SER A 684 9.06 2.66 -8.68
N LEU A 685 9.92 2.13 -9.56
CA LEU A 685 11.32 2.53 -9.64
C LEU A 685 11.49 4.03 -9.94
N TYR A 686 10.73 4.56 -10.89
CA TYR A 686 10.68 5.99 -11.21
C TYR A 686 10.28 6.83 -10.00
N SER A 687 9.23 6.40 -9.30
CA SER A 687 8.69 7.11 -8.13
C SER A 687 9.68 7.12 -6.97
N LEU A 688 10.33 5.99 -6.67
CA LEU A 688 11.35 5.88 -5.62
C LEU A 688 12.59 6.72 -5.93
N ALA A 689 13.06 6.67 -7.18
CA ALA A 689 14.20 7.47 -7.64
C ALA A 689 13.92 8.97 -7.59
N ARG A 690 12.74 9.39 -8.03
CA ARG A 690 12.29 10.79 -7.95
C ARG A 690 12.21 11.25 -6.50
N LYS A 691 11.60 10.45 -5.63
CA LYS A 691 11.47 10.75 -4.21
C LYS A 691 12.83 10.88 -3.53
N ALA A 692 13.77 9.98 -3.79
CA ALA A 692 15.13 10.08 -3.27
C ALA A 692 15.85 11.37 -3.69
N CYS A 693 15.57 11.85 -4.90
CA CYS A 693 16.09 13.12 -5.39
C CYS A 693 15.42 14.33 -4.72
N GLU A 694 14.09 14.32 -4.59
CA GLU A 694 13.29 15.40 -4.01
C GLU A 694 13.55 15.56 -2.50
N GLU A 695 13.67 14.45 -1.78
CA GLU A 695 14.06 14.39 -0.35
C GLU A 695 15.56 14.62 -0.14
N ASP A 696 16.32 14.73 -1.23
CA ASP A 696 17.76 14.98 -1.24
C ASP A 696 18.55 13.96 -0.39
N ILE A 697 18.23 12.69 -0.54
CA ILE A 697 18.90 11.60 0.20
C ILE A 697 20.35 11.47 -0.31
N PRO A 698 21.37 11.42 0.58
CA PRO A 698 22.75 11.23 0.16
C PRO A 698 22.99 9.86 -0.48
N GLY A 699 23.76 9.84 -1.56
CA GLY A 699 24.23 8.60 -2.19
C GLY A 699 23.89 8.48 -3.67
N ASN A 700 24.58 7.55 -4.30
CA ASN A 700 24.44 7.16 -5.70
C ASN A 700 23.25 6.23 -5.90
N PHE A 701 22.84 6.05 -7.15
CA PHE A 701 21.88 5.03 -7.55
C PHE A 701 22.65 3.81 -8.06
N ILE A 702 22.08 2.63 -7.86
CA ILE A 702 22.67 1.38 -8.28
C ILE A 702 21.58 0.43 -8.77
N GLU A 703 21.84 -0.23 -9.90
CA GLU A 703 21.03 -1.33 -10.43
C GLU A 703 21.92 -2.57 -10.54
N CYS A 704 21.48 -3.67 -9.94
CA CYS A 704 22.14 -4.97 -10.01
C CYS A 704 21.24 -5.91 -10.82
N GLY A 705 21.61 -6.13 -12.09
CA GLY A 705 20.77 -6.73 -13.12
C GLY A 705 20.14 -5.66 -14.00
N VAL A 706 20.75 -5.45 -15.16
CA VAL A 706 20.49 -4.31 -16.06
C VAL A 706 19.80 -4.76 -17.34
N ALA A 707 20.14 -5.97 -17.81
CA ALA A 707 19.73 -6.47 -19.12
C ALA A 707 19.96 -5.40 -20.21
N ALA A 708 18.92 -5.07 -21.00
CA ALA A 708 19.04 -4.10 -22.10
C ALA A 708 19.08 -2.63 -21.67
N GLY A 709 19.04 -2.33 -20.36
CA GLY A 709 19.37 -1.01 -19.81
C GLY A 709 18.22 -0.03 -19.58
N GLY A 710 16.96 -0.43 -19.81
CA GLY A 710 15.80 0.46 -19.66
C GLY A 710 15.56 0.93 -18.22
N GLY A 711 15.80 0.09 -17.21
CA GLY A 711 15.74 0.45 -15.79
C GLY A 711 16.83 1.46 -15.41
N SER A 712 18.09 1.15 -15.73
CA SER A 712 19.23 2.07 -15.60
C SER A 712 18.99 3.43 -16.27
N ALA A 713 18.48 3.44 -17.50
CA ALA A 713 18.23 4.67 -18.23
C ALA A 713 17.11 5.51 -17.59
N LEU A 714 16.07 4.86 -17.05
CA LEU A 714 15.01 5.50 -16.27
C LEU A 714 15.54 6.12 -14.98
N LEU A 715 16.40 5.40 -14.24
CA LEU A 715 17.04 5.89 -13.03
C LEU A 715 17.91 7.12 -13.32
N ALA A 716 18.77 7.03 -14.35
CA ALA A 716 19.65 8.12 -14.74
C ALA A 716 18.90 9.35 -15.27
N TRP A 717 17.81 9.15 -16.02
CA TRP A 717 16.96 10.25 -16.51
C TRP A 717 16.24 10.95 -15.36
N THR A 718 15.69 10.20 -14.43
CA THR A 718 15.05 10.73 -13.22
C THR A 718 16.07 11.52 -12.39
N MET A 719 17.26 10.95 -12.19
CA MET A 719 18.36 11.57 -11.47
C MET A 719 18.78 12.90 -12.12
N LYS A 720 18.99 12.93 -13.44
CA LYS A 720 19.34 14.14 -14.21
C LYS A 720 18.36 15.29 -13.97
N ARG A 721 17.09 14.95 -13.76
CA ARG A 721 16.00 15.93 -13.70
C ARG A 721 15.72 16.46 -12.30
N TYR A 722 15.78 15.62 -11.29
CA TYR A 722 15.30 15.98 -9.95
C TYR A 722 16.40 16.08 -8.90
N THR A 723 17.61 15.59 -9.16
CA THR A 723 18.67 15.61 -8.14
C THR A 723 19.04 17.04 -7.75
N LYS A 724 19.19 17.29 -6.44
CA LYS A 724 19.69 18.55 -5.88
C LYS A 724 21.18 18.52 -5.56
N ARG A 725 21.83 17.38 -5.80
CA ARG A 725 23.27 17.15 -5.56
C ARG A 725 23.90 16.30 -6.65
N PRO A 726 25.23 16.38 -6.86
CA PRO A 726 25.94 15.46 -7.74
C PRO A 726 25.82 14.02 -7.24
N ARG A 727 25.47 13.11 -8.14
CA ARG A 727 25.43 11.65 -7.91
C ARG A 727 25.49 10.92 -9.25
N LEU A 728 25.93 9.67 -9.22
CA LEU A 728 26.05 8.77 -10.37
C LEU A 728 25.09 7.58 -10.24
N HIS A 729 24.83 6.94 -11.38
CA HIS A 729 24.11 5.67 -11.46
C HIS A 729 25.08 4.55 -11.85
N PHE A 730 25.23 3.52 -11.02
CA PHE A 730 26.05 2.35 -11.29
C PHE A 730 25.18 1.20 -11.83
N ALA A 731 25.52 0.71 -13.02
CA ALA A 731 24.79 -0.35 -13.71
C ALA A 731 25.64 -1.62 -13.71
N LEU A 732 25.34 -2.58 -12.81
CA LEU A 732 26.12 -3.79 -12.65
C LEU A 732 25.41 -4.97 -13.31
N ASP A 733 26.09 -5.60 -14.27
CA ASP A 733 25.59 -6.77 -14.98
C ASP A 733 26.77 -7.59 -15.54
N THR A 734 26.51 -8.85 -15.86
CA THR A 734 27.42 -9.66 -16.68
C THR A 734 27.50 -9.15 -18.13
N PHE A 735 26.41 -8.56 -18.64
CA PHE A 735 26.17 -8.25 -20.06
C PHE A 735 26.29 -9.49 -20.97
N GLU A 736 26.16 -10.68 -20.39
CA GLU A 736 26.35 -11.98 -21.04
C GLU A 736 25.23 -12.98 -20.66
N GLY A 737 24.16 -12.48 -20.05
CA GLY A 737 23.01 -13.25 -19.59
C GLY A 737 23.22 -13.89 -18.21
N MET A 738 22.15 -14.52 -17.72
CA MET A 738 22.13 -15.00 -16.34
C MET A 738 23.21 -16.07 -16.05
N PRO A 739 23.82 -16.07 -14.85
CA PRO A 739 24.68 -17.16 -14.41
C PRO A 739 23.88 -18.45 -14.20
N ASP A 740 24.59 -19.55 -13.98
CA ASP A 740 23.94 -20.85 -13.79
C ASP A 740 23.14 -20.86 -12.47
N PRO A 741 21.85 -21.21 -12.50
CA PRO A 741 21.02 -21.27 -11.30
C PRO A 741 21.43 -22.45 -10.41
N THR A 742 21.11 -22.35 -9.13
CA THR A 742 21.29 -23.42 -8.13
C THR A 742 19.99 -24.17 -7.89
N ALA A 743 20.02 -25.20 -7.04
CA ALA A 743 18.82 -25.92 -6.62
C ALA A 743 17.82 -25.04 -5.84
N GLU A 744 18.27 -23.87 -5.35
CA GLU A 744 17.42 -22.90 -4.66
C GLU A 744 16.60 -22.03 -5.61
N ASP A 745 16.93 -22.05 -6.90
CA ASP A 745 16.37 -21.15 -7.90
C ASP A 745 15.24 -21.86 -8.66
N THR A 746 14.06 -21.83 -8.06
CA THR A 746 12.83 -22.37 -8.65
C THR A 746 11.81 -21.27 -8.87
N ALA A 747 11.00 -21.39 -9.92
CA ALA A 747 9.83 -20.54 -10.09
C ALA A 747 8.85 -20.78 -8.93
N ALA A 748 7.89 -19.87 -8.76
CA ALA A 748 6.82 -20.01 -7.76
C ALA A 748 6.02 -21.34 -7.89
N SER A 749 6.02 -21.97 -9.07
CA SER A 749 5.43 -23.29 -9.33
C SER A 749 6.25 -24.48 -8.82
N GLY A 750 7.47 -24.24 -8.30
CA GLY A 750 8.42 -25.28 -7.88
C GLY A 750 9.28 -25.87 -9.00
N ILE A 751 9.13 -25.37 -10.24
CA ILE A 751 9.93 -25.81 -11.40
C ILE A 751 11.32 -25.16 -11.33
N ALA A 752 12.39 -25.93 -11.53
CA ALA A 752 13.76 -25.41 -11.55
C ALA A 752 13.95 -24.39 -12.69
N ALA A 753 14.72 -23.33 -12.46
CA ALA A 753 14.86 -22.22 -13.41
C ALA A 753 15.25 -22.67 -14.83
N ASN A 754 16.20 -23.62 -14.96
CA ASN A 754 16.62 -24.17 -16.26
C ASN A 754 15.50 -24.89 -17.04
N ASP A 755 14.42 -25.27 -16.36
CA ASP A 755 13.25 -25.93 -16.98
C ASP A 755 12.13 -24.93 -17.34
N THR A 756 12.27 -23.65 -17.02
CA THR A 756 11.22 -22.61 -17.21
C THR A 756 11.41 -21.73 -18.45
N GLY A 757 12.53 -21.88 -19.15
CA GLY A 757 12.90 -21.03 -20.30
C GLY A 757 13.67 -19.77 -19.94
N TRP A 758 13.81 -19.47 -18.65
CA TRP A 758 14.53 -18.32 -18.09
C TRP A 758 15.76 -18.77 -17.29
N GLY A 759 16.46 -19.79 -17.81
CA GLY A 759 17.64 -20.36 -17.16
C GLY A 759 18.95 -19.64 -17.52
N ALA A 760 20.06 -20.35 -17.33
CA ALA A 760 21.39 -19.86 -17.65
C ALA A 760 21.51 -19.27 -19.08
N GLY A 761 22.20 -18.12 -19.20
CA GLY A 761 22.50 -17.48 -20.47
C GLY A 761 21.32 -16.79 -21.17
N THR A 762 20.14 -16.79 -20.56
CA THR A 762 18.98 -16.00 -21.03
C THR A 762 19.04 -14.56 -20.48
N CYS A 763 18.19 -13.68 -21.01
CA CYS A 763 18.20 -12.25 -20.70
C CYS A 763 19.51 -11.54 -21.11
N ALA A 764 20.26 -12.12 -22.05
CA ALA A 764 21.54 -11.56 -22.46
C ALA A 764 21.32 -10.24 -23.23
N ALA A 765 22.10 -9.23 -22.87
CA ALA A 765 22.11 -7.97 -23.58
C ALA A 765 23.55 -7.41 -23.57
N PRO A 766 24.08 -7.03 -24.74
CA PRO A 766 25.40 -6.44 -24.82
C PRO A 766 25.39 -5.02 -24.24
N LEU A 767 26.55 -4.54 -23.77
CA LEU A 767 26.69 -3.23 -23.12
C LEU A 767 26.20 -2.08 -24.02
N GLU A 768 26.37 -2.22 -25.32
CA GLU A 768 25.92 -1.30 -26.36
C GLU A 768 24.40 -1.03 -26.30
N SER A 769 23.61 -1.99 -25.80
CA SER A 769 22.16 -1.82 -25.60
C SER A 769 21.86 -0.75 -24.55
N LEU A 770 22.60 -0.76 -23.43
CA LEU A 770 22.51 0.25 -22.37
C LEU A 770 22.96 1.61 -22.90
N GLU A 771 24.09 1.66 -23.61
CA GLU A 771 24.62 2.89 -24.19
C GLU A 771 23.63 3.53 -25.19
N GLU A 772 22.96 2.72 -26.00
CA GLU A 772 21.96 3.18 -26.97
C GLU A 772 20.80 3.91 -26.29
N VAL A 773 20.20 3.32 -25.26
CA VAL A 773 19.07 3.93 -24.54
C VAL A 773 19.52 5.15 -23.71
N CYS A 774 20.70 5.11 -23.11
CA CYS A 774 21.29 6.26 -22.42
C CYS A 774 21.54 7.43 -23.37
N ARG A 775 21.97 7.17 -24.61
CA ARG A 775 22.13 8.18 -25.65
C ARG A 775 20.80 8.78 -26.09
N LYS A 776 19.74 7.96 -26.27
CA LYS A 776 18.39 8.44 -26.61
C LYS A 776 17.85 9.42 -25.56
N LEU A 777 18.18 9.20 -24.29
CA LEU A 777 17.74 10.04 -23.17
C LEU A 777 18.75 11.12 -22.77
N ASN A 778 19.92 11.16 -23.41
CA ASN A 778 21.03 12.06 -23.09
C ASN A 778 21.44 11.96 -21.61
N VAL A 779 21.73 10.76 -21.11
CA VAL A 779 22.10 10.50 -19.69
C VAL A 779 23.39 9.68 -19.53
N GLY A 780 24.12 9.41 -20.61
CA GLY A 780 25.30 8.54 -20.59
C GLY A 780 26.44 9.03 -19.68
N ASP A 781 26.56 10.35 -19.51
CA ASP A 781 27.53 10.98 -18.60
C ASP A 781 27.31 10.63 -17.12
N LEU A 782 26.08 10.24 -16.76
CA LEU A 782 25.65 9.90 -15.41
C LEU A 782 25.73 8.41 -15.08
N VAL A 783 25.90 7.55 -16.09
CA VAL A 783 25.88 6.09 -15.94
C VAL A 783 27.30 5.52 -15.92
N ARG A 784 27.56 4.59 -15.00
CA ARG A 784 28.83 3.86 -14.88
C ARG A 784 28.56 2.35 -14.95
N PRO A 785 28.71 1.73 -16.13
CA PRO A 785 28.56 0.29 -16.25
C PRO A 785 29.73 -0.45 -15.59
N ILE A 786 29.43 -1.54 -14.88
CA ILE A 786 30.43 -2.44 -14.31
C ILE A 786 30.10 -3.85 -14.81
N LYS A 787 30.93 -4.33 -15.74
CA LYS A 787 30.78 -5.66 -16.35
C LYS A 787 31.38 -6.75 -15.46
N GLY A 788 30.59 -7.78 -15.18
CA GLY A 788 31.03 -9.00 -14.51
C GLY A 788 30.01 -9.52 -13.50
N ARG A 789 30.27 -10.70 -12.92
CA ARG A 789 29.41 -11.29 -11.88
C ARG A 789 29.50 -10.47 -10.60
N PHE A 790 28.40 -10.37 -9.85
CA PHE A 790 28.36 -9.61 -8.60
C PHE A 790 29.41 -10.05 -7.57
N GLN A 791 29.71 -11.35 -7.54
CA GLN A 791 30.72 -11.97 -6.66
C GLN A 791 32.14 -11.46 -6.94
N ASP A 792 32.40 -11.05 -8.18
CA ASP A 792 33.72 -10.59 -8.62
C ASP A 792 33.83 -9.06 -8.58
N THR A 793 32.70 -8.36 -8.80
CA THR A 793 32.71 -6.91 -9.06
C THR A 793 32.32 -6.06 -7.85
N LEU A 794 31.40 -6.49 -6.98
CA LEU A 794 30.86 -5.63 -5.93
C LEU A 794 31.89 -5.26 -4.87
N ALA A 795 32.65 -6.24 -4.37
CA ALA A 795 33.67 -6.01 -3.37
C ALA A 795 34.78 -5.08 -3.88
N ALA A 796 35.22 -5.28 -5.14
CA ALA A 796 36.25 -4.47 -5.78
C ALA A 796 35.82 -3.03 -6.05
N ASN A 797 34.52 -2.79 -6.32
CA ASN A 797 33.99 -1.46 -6.67
C ASN A 797 33.30 -0.75 -5.50
N LYS A 798 33.24 -1.38 -4.33
CA LYS A 798 32.52 -0.89 -3.15
C LYS A 798 32.89 0.55 -2.78
N GLN A 799 34.19 0.84 -2.74
CA GLN A 799 34.68 2.18 -2.40
C GLN A 799 34.30 3.22 -3.46
N THR A 800 34.41 2.87 -4.74
CA THR A 800 34.03 3.72 -5.87
C THR A 800 32.52 4.03 -5.89
N ILE A 801 31.69 3.05 -5.56
CA ILE A 801 30.23 3.19 -5.49
C ILE A 801 29.83 4.14 -4.35
N GLY A 802 30.52 4.07 -3.20
CA GLY A 802 30.21 4.92 -2.05
C GLY A 802 28.83 4.66 -1.45
N ASN A 803 28.22 5.69 -0.86
CA ASN A 803 26.89 5.59 -0.26
C ASN A 803 25.80 5.43 -1.34
N VAL A 804 24.73 4.71 -1.01
CA VAL A 804 23.64 4.37 -1.93
C VAL A 804 22.32 4.96 -1.46
N ALA A 805 21.67 5.77 -2.30
CA ALA A 805 20.35 6.35 -2.02
C ALA A 805 19.21 5.47 -2.57
N VAL A 806 19.43 4.79 -3.70
CA VAL A 806 18.46 3.88 -4.33
C VAL A 806 19.20 2.65 -4.83
N LEU A 807 18.79 1.47 -4.38
CA LEU A 807 19.24 0.17 -4.87
C LEU A 807 18.09 -0.52 -5.59
N HIS A 808 18.24 -0.72 -6.89
CA HIS A 808 17.42 -1.64 -7.66
C HIS A 808 18.12 -3.01 -7.72
N LEU A 809 17.49 -4.03 -7.14
CA LEU A 809 18.01 -5.39 -7.05
C LEU A 809 17.12 -6.31 -7.91
N ASP A 810 17.62 -6.60 -9.11
CA ASP A 810 16.96 -7.38 -10.17
C ASP A 810 17.90 -8.54 -10.56
N ALA A 811 18.27 -9.34 -9.58
CA ALA A 811 19.42 -10.25 -9.65
C ALA A 811 19.03 -11.73 -9.82
N ASP A 812 17.73 -12.01 -9.96
CA ASP A 812 17.03 -13.31 -10.12
C ASP A 812 17.40 -14.39 -9.07
N TRP A 813 18.66 -14.82 -9.03
CA TRP A 813 19.13 -15.99 -8.30
C TRP A 813 19.47 -15.72 -6.83
N TYR A 814 19.39 -16.80 -6.03
CA TYR A 814 19.74 -16.83 -4.62
C TYR A 814 21.15 -16.30 -4.36
N GLU A 815 22.17 -16.85 -5.04
CA GLU A 815 23.57 -16.44 -4.82
C GLU A 815 23.82 -14.99 -5.24
N SER A 816 23.19 -14.54 -6.33
CA SER A 816 23.28 -13.16 -6.81
C SER A 816 22.67 -12.19 -5.81
N THR A 817 21.40 -12.41 -5.42
CA THR A 817 20.68 -11.59 -4.43
C THR A 817 21.37 -11.58 -3.07
N ARG A 818 21.85 -12.75 -2.60
CA ARG A 818 22.61 -12.88 -1.36
C ARG A 818 23.88 -12.03 -1.39
N THR A 819 24.63 -12.09 -2.50
CA THR A 819 25.88 -11.34 -2.67
C THR A 819 25.60 -9.84 -2.65
N VAL A 820 24.63 -9.36 -3.45
CA VAL A 820 24.23 -7.94 -3.50
C VAL A 820 23.87 -7.42 -2.11
N LEU A 821 23.01 -8.13 -1.37
CA LEU A 821 22.64 -7.74 -0.01
C LEU A 821 23.84 -7.75 0.95
N SER A 822 24.68 -8.78 0.90
CA SER A 822 25.84 -8.89 1.79
C SER A 822 26.84 -7.74 1.59
N GLU A 823 27.02 -7.30 0.35
CA GLU A 823 28.00 -6.28 0.01
C GLU A 823 27.44 -4.86 0.15
N LEU A 824 26.25 -4.58 -0.40
CA LEU A 824 25.75 -3.22 -0.54
C LEU A 824 24.86 -2.74 0.61
N TYR A 825 24.22 -3.65 1.36
CA TYR A 825 23.20 -3.23 2.33
C TYR A 825 23.70 -2.19 3.34
N ASN A 826 24.96 -2.30 3.76
CA ASN A 826 25.58 -1.34 4.69
C ASN A 826 25.85 0.03 4.06
N GLN A 827 26.06 0.11 2.74
CA GLN A 827 26.29 1.38 2.03
C GLN A 827 25.00 2.14 1.75
N ILE A 828 23.84 1.49 1.86
CA ILE A 828 22.55 2.16 1.70
C ILE A 828 22.41 3.20 2.80
N THR A 829 22.19 4.45 2.44
CA THR A 829 21.98 5.55 3.38
C THR A 829 20.67 5.33 4.15
N GLU A 830 20.58 5.86 5.37
CA GLU A 830 19.30 5.93 6.07
C GLU A 830 18.26 6.66 5.22
N ASN A 831 17.03 6.15 5.26
CA ASN A 831 15.91 6.51 4.38
C ASN A 831 16.11 6.19 2.89
N GLY A 832 17.22 5.56 2.51
CA GLY A 832 17.44 5.05 1.16
C GLY A 832 16.44 3.96 0.78
N TYR A 833 16.14 3.87 -0.51
CA TYR A 833 15.14 2.94 -1.05
C TYR A 833 15.80 1.70 -1.66
N VAL A 834 15.16 0.55 -1.50
CA VAL A 834 15.55 -0.71 -2.15
C VAL A 834 14.35 -1.30 -2.83
N GLN A 835 14.43 -1.59 -4.13
CA GLN A 835 13.42 -2.36 -4.86
C GLN A 835 14.03 -3.73 -5.21
N PHE A 836 13.32 -4.80 -4.88
CA PHE A 836 13.62 -6.19 -5.20
C PHE A 836 12.64 -6.64 -6.28
N ASP A 837 13.13 -7.09 -7.43
CA ASP A 837 12.27 -7.27 -8.59
C ASP A 837 11.57 -8.65 -8.63
N ASP A 838 12.24 -9.69 -8.14
CA ASP A 838 11.76 -11.09 -8.22
C ASP A 838 11.48 -11.77 -6.88
N TYR A 839 11.08 -11.01 -5.86
CA TYR A 839 10.77 -11.58 -4.56
C TYR A 839 9.63 -12.61 -4.62
N GLY A 840 8.61 -12.41 -5.46
CA GLY A 840 7.55 -13.39 -5.74
C GLY A 840 7.78 -14.29 -6.94
N GLY A 841 8.68 -13.92 -7.85
CA GLY A 841 8.99 -14.69 -9.06
C GLY A 841 9.87 -15.91 -8.79
N TRP A 842 10.95 -15.72 -8.01
CA TRP A 842 11.97 -16.74 -7.76
C TRP A 842 12.11 -17.05 -6.27
N SER A 843 11.98 -18.33 -5.92
CA SER A 843 12.12 -18.81 -4.54
C SER A 843 13.52 -18.53 -3.98
N GLY A 844 14.54 -18.61 -4.82
CA GLY A 844 15.92 -18.28 -4.48
C GLY A 844 16.10 -16.82 -4.05
N CYS A 845 15.57 -15.87 -4.82
CA CYS A 845 15.56 -14.44 -4.46
C CYS A 845 14.92 -14.21 -3.09
N ARG A 846 13.72 -14.74 -2.87
CA ARG A 846 13.00 -14.67 -1.59
C ARG A 846 13.83 -15.25 -0.44
N LYS A 847 14.37 -16.46 -0.63
CA LYS A 847 15.17 -17.14 0.38
C LYS A 847 16.39 -16.33 0.77
N ALA A 848 17.10 -15.72 -0.17
CA ALA A 848 18.26 -14.88 0.10
C ALA A 848 17.90 -13.66 0.97
N ILE A 849 16.78 -13.00 0.68
CA ILE A 849 16.27 -11.85 1.44
C ILE A 849 15.84 -12.29 2.85
N ASP A 850 15.08 -13.38 2.99
CA ASP A 850 14.62 -13.91 4.28
C ASP A 850 15.77 -14.36 5.18
N GLU A 851 16.77 -15.03 4.59
CA GLU A 851 17.98 -15.40 5.32
C GLU A 851 18.80 -14.20 5.77
N PHE A 852 18.91 -13.18 4.92
CA PHE A 852 19.64 -11.96 5.27
C PHE A 852 18.98 -11.25 6.47
N GLN A 853 17.65 -11.10 6.44
CA GLN A 853 16.86 -10.56 7.55
C GLN A 853 17.10 -11.34 8.84
N ARG A 854 17.00 -12.68 8.78
CA ARG A 854 17.21 -13.57 9.93
C ARG A 854 18.64 -13.48 10.50
N LYS A 855 19.65 -13.55 9.62
CA LYS A 855 21.08 -13.49 9.99
C LYS A 855 21.47 -12.16 10.63
N ARG A 856 20.83 -11.07 10.21
CA ARG A 856 21.08 -9.72 10.76
C ARG A 856 20.12 -9.33 11.89
N SER A 857 19.13 -10.17 12.20
CA SER A 857 18.05 -9.86 13.14
C SER A 857 17.34 -8.53 12.81
N ILE A 858 17.11 -8.30 11.52
CA ILE A 858 16.40 -7.13 11.00
C ILE A 858 15.15 -7.58 10.24
N SER A 859 14.13 -6.73 10.17
CA SER A 859 12.93 -6.98 9.38
C SER A 859 12.75 -5.86 8.36
N PHE A 860 12.57 -6.23 7.10
CA PHE A 860 12.25 -5.33 6.01
C PHE A 860 10.74 -5.12 5.96
N ASN A 861 10.31 -3.86 5.92
CA ASN A 861 8.92 -3.52 5.68
C ASN A 861 8.64 -3.51 4.16
N LEU A 862 8.57 -4.71 3.57
CA LEU A 862 8.41 -4.90 2.13
C LEU A 862 7.02 -4.45 1.65
N GLN A 863 7.01 -3.55 0.66
CA GLN A 863 5.83 -3.00 0.00
C GLN A 863 5.65 -3.72 -1.34
N ASP A 864 4.50 -4.35 -1.54
CA ASP A 864 4.20 -5.08 -2.78
C ASP A 864 3.96 -4.13 -3.95
N ILE A 865 4.46 -4.50 -5.13
CA ILE A 865 4.25 -3.76 -6.39
C ILE A 865 3.21 -4.50 -7.24
N ASP A 866 3.39 -5.81 -7.45
CA ASP A 866 2.62 -6.61 -8.41
C ASP A 866 2.52 -8.11 -8.09
N GLY A 867 2.86 -8.52 -6.87
CA GLY A 867 2.97 -9.91 -6.48
C GLY A 867 4.31 -10.59 -6.81
N THR A 868 5.21 -9.95 -7.56
CA THR A 868 6.62 -10.36 -7.69
C THR A 868 7.58 -9.34 -7.10
N GLY A 869 7.51 -8.10 -7.57
CA GLY A 869 8.35 -6.99 -7.13
C GLY A 869 7.89 -6.44 -5.80
N VAL A 870 8.85 -6.12 -4.93
CA VAL A 870 8.61 -5.48 -3.64
C VAL A 870 9.66 -4.38 -3.41
N TRP A 871 9.38 -3.40 -2.57
CA TRP A 871 10.38 -2.40 -2.18
C TRP A 871 10.37 -2.11 -0.68
N MET A 872 11.45 -1.52 -0.17
CA MET A 872 11.55 -1.08 1.22
C MET A 872 12.30 0.25 1.34
N THR A 873 12.16 0.88 2.49
CA THR A 873 13.02 1.98 2.95
C THR A 873 13.94 1.47 4.04
N LYS A 874 15.24 1.73 3.94
CA LYS A 874 16.20 1.44 5.01
C LYS A 874 15.98 2.42 6.17
N ARG A 875 15.52 1.93 7.32
CA ARG A 875 15.35 2.73 8.54
C ARG A 875 16.55 2.56 9.46
N ALA A 876 16.84 3.57 10.28
CA ALA A 876 17.80 3.46 11.37
C ALA A 876 17.41 2.27 12.27
N ALA A 877 18.40 1.47 12.68
CA ALA A 877 18.18 0.40 13.63
C ALA A 877 17.69 1.02 14.94
N ARG A 878 16.42 0.78 15.30
CA ARG A 878 15.96 1.08 16.65
C ARG A 878 16.69 0.12 17.57
N VAL A 879 17.51 0.65 18.48
CA VAL A 879 17.99 -0.11 19.63
C VAL A 879 16.74 -0.55 20.38
N CYS A 880 16.39 -1.82 20.30
CA CYS A 880 15.39 -2.40 21.17
C CYS A 880 15.94 -2.32 22.60
N VAL A 881 15.30 -1.51 23.44
CA VAL A 881 15.46 -1.54 24.90
C VAL A 881 14.47 -2.55 25.46
#